data_AF-A0A348XLQ9-F1
#
_entry.id   AF-A0A348XLQ9-F1
#
_cell.length_a   1.000
_cell.length_b   1.000
_cell.length_c   1.000
_cell.angle_alpha   90.00
_cell.angle_beta   90.00
_cell.angle_gamma   90.00
#
_symmetry.space_group_name_H-M   'P 1'
#
loop_
_entity.id
_entity.type
_entity.pdbx_description
1 polymer ?
#
loop_
_entity_poly.entity_id
_entity_poly.type
_entity_poly.pdbx_seq_one_letter_code
_entity_poly.pdbx_strand_id
1 'polypeptide(L)'
;MGNGVSILRQAMVAMLAIFVFAVVLFLQAEGQPKALEQGTLDSSGVRRATPISRHVTQFSVRSIQKHHYGQPDVDDAMSERLMREYMEQLDPTHQYFLRSDLQDFAGYRFELDNLLEDGDITFAFEVYERFLQRVDQRLTYVQAHVADKHDFFLDEDMLADRTDVDWPETAQELDEIWRQNLKNQMLTEVLMKEEREKDEASKDEDRFRDDSLSAEERVVRRYDQYRAFLNTYDTADILEVYLTSLFHLFDPHSTYMNWRSLEDFNISMSLSLQGIGATLKSVDGYTEIVSTVPGGPAKRDGQLQTGDRIIAVAQGAGEAENMIGLPLKYVVRKIRGEKGSEVRLTVQKSLHGLPQVVTLIRDEVKLTEREAKGHLHEFNVDAETSRKFGILDVPSFYADFEKLRRNDPTAKSTTKDSRKLIEGLMQDDIEGLLIDLRSNGGGSLDESIGLTGLFVPNGPVVQVRDTRTVRVRRDNDDGFAFDLPLVVLVNASSASASEIFAAAIQDYERGVIVGDRVTHGKGTVQSVFQLNRHRLLEKARVGALKYTMAKFYRVTGNSTQRHGVTPDVIYPSFFDHLELGEGHLDNAMPWDEIRPQEFRKSMHSVREFLGALKARATERLEKDGEFVDLRKDIDRYGERQGQKMISLNRDKRVALREEDEYFTERTKDVLGFRDESEEDEPENKVIDIYLHHALGVLNDLVTLEQGRKQAAQRTGARFAP
;
A
#
# COMPACT_ATOMS: atom_id res chain seq x y z
N MET A 1 -9.12 5.11 20.32
CA MET A 1 -7.97 4.29 20.74
C MET A 1 -8.32 2.82 20.95
N GLY A 2 -9.60 2.41 20.96
CA GLY A 2 -9.93 1.04 20.52
C GLY A 2 -9.61 0.77 19.05
N ASN A 3 -9.51 1.87 18.32
CA ASN A 3 -8.80 1.97 17.08
C ASN A 3 -7.27 1.76 17.23
N GLY A 4 -6.63 1.48 18.37
CA GLY A 4 -5.16 1.36 18.45
C GLY A 4 -4.65 0.13 17.70
N VAL A 5 -5.16 -1.05 18.06
CA VAL A 5 -4.86 -2.33 17.37
C VAL A 5 -5.50 -2.38 15.98
N SER A 6 -6.71 -1.83 15.83
CA SER A 6 -7.37 -1.74 14.53
C SER A 6 -6.74 -0.67 13.62
N ILE A 7 -6.16 0.43 14.13
CA ILE A 7 -5.36 1.39 13.35
C ILE A 7 -3.96 0.84 13.16
N LEU A 8 -3.37 0.06 14.07
CA LEU A 8 -2.07 -0.57 13.77
C LEU A 8 -2.26 -1.60 12.65
N ARG A 9 -3.28 -2.45 12.74
CA ARG A 9 -3.66 -3.39 11.68
C ARG A 9 -4.12 -2.63 10.44
N GLN A 10 -5.00 -1.64 10.52
CA GLN A 10 -5.45 -0.86 9.34
C GLN A 10 -4.41 0.10 8.80
N ALA A 11 -3.44 0.60 9.57
CA ALA A 11 -2.36 1.48 9.11
C ALA A 11 -1.19 0.66 8.59
N MET A 12 -0.88 -0.51 9.17
CA MET A 12 0.02 -1.47 8.55
C MET A 12 -0.61 -2.03 7.28
N VAL A 13 -1.87 -2.48 7.30
CA VAL A 13 -2.60 -2.97 6.12
C VAL A 13 -2.85 -1.84 5.11
N ALA A 14 -3.16 -0.60 5.51
CA ALA A 14 -3.31 0.52 4.58
C ALA A 14 -1.97 1.03 4.05
N MET A 15 -0.90 1.06 4.86
CA MET A 15 0.46 1.25 4.33
C MET A 15 0.76 0.15 3.32
N LEU A 16 0.57 -1.11 3.66
CA LEU A 16 0.76 -2.26 2.76
C LEU A 16 -0.11 -2.16 1.51
N ALA A 17 -1.38 -1.77 1.59
CA ALA A 17 -2.27 -1.58 0.46
C ALA A 17 -1.82 -0.42 -0.45
N ILE A 18 -1.16 0.60 0.12
CA ILE A 18 -0.48 1.68 -0.61
C ILE A 18 0.82 1.17 -1.26
N PHE A 19 1.46 0.12 -0.71
CA PHE A 19 2.75 -0.39 -1.18
C PHE A 19 2.69 -1.62 -2.11
N VAL A 20 1.61 -2.42 -2.10
CA VAL A 20 1.45 -3.58 -3.01
C VAL A 20 1.13 -3.09 -4.43
N PHE A 21 2.16 -2.72 -5.16
CA PHE A 21 2.06 -2.37 -6.57
C PHE A 21 1.88 -3.64 -7.41
N ALA A 22 0.83 -3.63 -8.22
CA ALA A 22 0.66 -4.64 -9.24
C ALA A 22 1.85 -4.65 -10.20
N VAL A 23 2.32 -5.84 -10.57
CA VAL A 23 3.17 -5.96 -11.76
C VAL A 23 2.28 -5.68 -12.96
N VAL A 24 2.49 -4.52 -13.57
CA VAL A 24 1.59 -3.99 -14.59
C VAL A 24 2.30 -3.90 -15.93
N LEU A 25 1.67 -4.47 -16.94
CA LEU A 25 1.99 -4.23 -18.34
C LEU A 25 1.09 -3.15 -18.91
N PHE A 26 1.71 -2.06 -19.39
CA PHE A 26 1.02 -1.00 -20.10
C PHE A 26 0.83 -1.37 -21.57
N LEU A 27 -0.42 -1.37 -22.02
CA LEU A 27 -0.74 -1.36 -23.45
C LEU A 27 -0.75 0.12 -23.92
N GLN A 28 -0.29 0.38 -25.15
CA GLN A 28 0.05 1.70 -25.76
C GLN A 28 -0.95 2.88 -25.61
N ALA A 29 -0.51 4.10 -25.29
CA ALA A 29 -1.36 5.31 -25.33
C ALA A 29 -1.00 6.29 -26.47
N GLU A 30 -2.02 7.01 -26.96
CA GLU A 30 -1.95 8.32 -27.62
C GLU A 30 -2.68 9.34 -26.70
N GLY A 31 -2.36 10.63 -26.83
CA GLY A 31 -2.65 11.68 -25.83
C GLY A 31 -4.11 11.84 -25.36
N GLN A 32 -4.28 12.39 -24.15
CA GLN A 32 -5.59 12.60 -23.54
C GLN A 32 -6.40 13.72 -24.23
N PRO A 33 -7.66 13.50 -24.63
CA PRO A 33 -8.53 14.55 -25.14
C PRO A 33 -9.16 15.40 -24.02
N LYS A 34 -9.47 16.67 -24.36
CA LYS A 34 -10.17 17.64 -23.49
C LYS A 34 -11.65 17.26 -23.29
N ALA A 35 -12.13 17.47 -22.06
CA ALA A 35 -13.31 16.84 -21.47
C ALA A 35 -14.69 17.42 -21.82
N LEU A 36 -15.71 16.55 -21.78
CA LEU A 36 -17.11 16.86 -21.44
C LEU A 36 -17.34 16.40 -19.98
N GLU A 37 -17.80 17.30 -19.11
CA GLU A 37 -18.12 16.99 -17.71
C GLU A 37 -19.36 16.08 -17.61
N GLN A 38 -19.31 15.07 -16.73
CA GLN A 38 -20.44 14.19 -16.43
C GLN A 38 -21.24 14.79 -15.26
N GLY A 39 -22.55 14.94 -15.47
CA GLY A 39 -23.47 15.60 -14.54
C GLY A 39 -23.57 14.90 -13.18
N THR A 40 -23.75 15.72 -12.14
CA THR A 40 -23.63 15.32 -10.74
C THR A 40 -24.96 15.02 -10.06
N LEU A 41 -26.09 15.56 -10.51
CA LEU A 41 -27.42 15.33 -9.92
C LEU A 41 -28.50 15.52 -10.99
N ASP A 42 -29.59 14.75 -10.94
CA ASP A 42 -30.79 15.08 -11.73
C ASP A 42 -31.53 16.30 -11.15
N SER A 43 -32.59 16.76 -11.82
CA SER A 43 -33.39 17.91 -11.37
C SER A 43 -34.08 17.72 -10.00
N SER A 44 -34.07 16.50 -9.46
CA SER A 44 -34.59 16.14 -8.13
C SER A 44 -33.50 15.93 -7.08
N GLY A 45 -32.22 16.11 -7.43
CA GLY A 45 -31.11 15.90 -6.50
C GLY A 45 -30.74 14.43 -6.30
N VAL A 46 -31.16 13.52 -7.20
CA VAL A 46 -30.89 12.08 -7.13
C VAL A 46 -29.79 11.71 -8.12
N ARG A 47 -28.86 10.85 -7.68
CA ARG A 47 -27.77 10.32 -8.53
C ARG A 47 -28.34 9.25 -9.46
N ARG A 48 -27.99 9.28 -10.76
CA ARG A 48 -28.47 8.31 -11.75
C ARG A 48 -27.38 7.91 -12.74
N ALA A 49 -27.57 6.74 -13.33
CA ALA A 49 -26.80 6.29 -14.47
C ALA A 49 -26.86 7.29 -15.63
N THR A 50 -25.70 7.59 -16.20
CA THR A 50 -25.57 8.37 -17.44
C THR A 50 -25.43 7.44 -18.66
N PRO A 51 -25.76 7.90 -19.88
CA PRO A 51 -25.51 7.12 -21.09
C PRO A 51 -24.06 6.66 -21.24
N ILE A 52 -23.09 7.45 -20.76
CA ILE A 52 -21.68 7.08 -20.78
C ILE A 52 -21.41 5.94 -19.79
N SER A 53 -21.92 6.03 -18.55
CA SER A 53 -21.73 4.97 -17.54
C SER A 53 -22.30 3.62 -17.99
N ARG A 54 -23.41 3.61 -18.73
CA ARG A 54 -23.97 2.39 -19.35
C ARG A 54 -22.99 1.76 -20.35
N HIS A 55 -22.45 2.56 -21.27
CA HIS A 55 -21.48 2.06 -22.26
C HIS A 55 -20.17 1.59 -21.60
N VAL A 56 -19.70 2.32 -20.58
CA VAL A 56 -18.52 1.93 -19.80
C VAL A 56 -18.75 0.58 -19.14
N THR A 57 -19.91 0.36 -18.52
CA THR A 57 -20.28 -0.92 -17.88
C THR A 57 -20.23 -2.07 -18.90
N GLN A 58 -21.00 -1.97 -19.99
CA GLN A 58 -21.05 -3.02 -21.02
C GLN A 58 -19.67 -3.35 -21.57
N PHE A 59 -18.90 -2.30 -21.89
CA PHE A 59 -17.57 -2.49 -22.48
C PHE A 59 -16.61 -3.10 -21.47
N SER A 60 -16.66 -2.70 -20.19
CA SER A 60 -15.75 -3.21 -19.15
C SER A 60 -16.05 -4.67 -18.82
N VAL A 61 -17.31 -5.04 -18.64
CA VAL A 61 -17.76 -6.42 -18.39
C VAL A 61 -17.37 -7.34 -19.55
N ARG A 62 -17.71 -6.97 -20.79
CA ARG A 62 -17.31 -7.76 -21.97
C ARG A 62 -15.80 -7.86 -22.16
N SER A 63 -15.08 -6.78 -21.84
CA SER A 63 -13.61 -6.76 -21.97
C SER A 63 -12.96 -7.67 -20.94
N ILE A 64 -13.38 -7.65 -19.69
CA ILE A 64 -12.78 -8.48 -18.65
C ILE A 64 -13.11 -9.96 -18.87
N GLN A 65 -14.35 -10.34 -19.19
CA GLN A 65 -14.71 -11.73 -19.50
C GLN A 65 -13.82 -12.33 -20.61
N LYS A 66 -13.47 -11.52 -21.61
CA LYS A 66 -12.65 -11.96 -22.75
C LYS A 66 -11.15 -12.02 -22.47
N HIS A 67 -10.60 -11.05 -21.74
CA HIS A 67 -9.15 -10.85 -21.63
C HIS A 67 -8.57 -11.24 -20.26
N HIS A 68 -9.43 -11.38 -19.25
CA HIS A 68 -9.00 -11.83 -17.93
C HIS A 68 -8.43 -13.24 -18.00
N TYR A 69 -7.38 -13.49 -17.21
CA TYR A 69 -6.68 -14.77 -17.19
C TYR A 69 -7.62 -15.94 -16.83
N GLY A 70 -8.53 -15.71 -15.88
CA GLY A 70 -9.52 -16.71 -15.46
C GLY A 70 -10.72 -16.85 -16.41
N GLN A 71 -10.88 -15.97 -17.40
CA GLN A 71 -12.03 -15.92 -18.32
C GLN A 71 -13.38 -16.18 -17.63
N PRO A 72 -13.75 -15.37 -16.62
CA PRO A 72 -14.90 -15.64 -15.78
C PRO A 72 -16.21 -15.45 -16.56
N ASP A 73 -17.18 -16.30 -16.24
CA ASP A 73 -18.57 -16.12 -16.67
C ASP A 73 -19.29 -15.16 -15.70
N VAL A 74 -20.24 -14.38 -16.23
CA VAL A 74 -21.11 -13.50 -15.44
C VAL A 74 -22.52 -14.02 -15.65
N ASP A 75 -22.99 -14.82 -14.70
CA ASP A 75 -24.26 -15.56 -14.70
C ASP A 75 -25.05 -15.31 -13.40
N ASP A 76 -26.20 -15.97 -13.24
CA ASP A 76 -27.03 -15.91 -12.02
C ASP A 76 -26.23 -16.13 -10.72
N ALA A 77 -25.24 -17.04 -10.72
CA ALA A 77 -24.42 -17.31 -9.55
C ALA A 77 -23.46 -16.15 -9.25
N MET A 78 -22.93 -15.49 -10.28
CA MET A 78 -22.16 -14.26 -10.14
C MET A 78 -23.03 -13.10 -9.68
N SER A 79 -24.28 -13.01 -10.14
CA SER A 79 -25.25 -11.99 -9.70
C SER A 79 -25.49 -12.03 -8.20
N GLU A 80 -25.68 -13.22 -7.63
CA GLU A 80 -25.88 -13.37 -6.19
C GLU A 80 -24.65 -12.91 -5.39
N ARG A 81 -23.44 -13.28 -5.87
CA ARG A 81 -22.18 -12.88 -5.23
C ARG A 81 -21.94 -11.38 -5.34
N LEU A 82 -22.21 -10.78 -6.50
CA LEU A 82 -22.06 -9.34 -6.75
C LEU A 82 -22.96 -8.52 -5.85
N MET A 83 -24.21 -8.94 -5.68
CA MET A 83 -25.14 -8.26 -4.79
C MET A 83 -24.56 -8.14 -3.37
N ARG A 84 -24.05 -9.25 -2.81
CA ARG A 84 -23.43 -9.27 -1.49
C ARG A 84 -22.13 -8.47 -1.46
N GLU A 85 -21.23 -8.69 -2.41
CA GLU A 85 -19.93 -8.03 -2.47
C GLU A 85 -20.07 -6.51 -2.57
N TYR A 86 -21.03 -5.99 -3.36
CA TYR A 86 -21.24 -4.55 -3.45
C TYR A 86 -21.72 -3.94 -2.13
N MET A 87 -22.59 -4.64 -1.40
CA MET A 87 -23.03 -4.21 -0.08
C MET A 87 -21.91 -4.30 0.96
N GLU A 88 -21.07 -5.34 0.88
CA GLU A 88 -19.85 -5.50 1.69
C GLU A 88 -18.87 -4.34 1.47
N GLN A 89 -18.63 -3.94 0.22
CA GLN A 89 -17.75 -2.81 -0.11
C GLN A 89 -18.27 -1.46 0.43
N LEU A 90 -19.59 -1.32 0.62
CA LEU A 90 -20.20 -0.14 1.23
C LEU A 90 -20.21 -0.20 2.77
N ASP A 91 -20.42 -1.37 3.35
CA ASP A 91 -20.55 -1.61 4.79
C ASP A 91 -19.72 -2.81 5.27
N PRO A 92 -18.37 -2.74 5.22
CA PRO A 92 -17.48 -3.88 5.50
C PRO A 92 -17.42 -4.29 6.98
N THR A 93 -18.00 -3.49 7.88
CA THR A 93 -18.08 -3.81 9.32
C THR A 93 -19.50 -4.17 9.75
N HIS A 94 -20.44 -4.19 8.80
CA HIS A 94 -21.83 -4.59 8.99
C HIS A 94 -22.49 -3.78 10.12
N GLN A 95 -22.33 -2.46 10.02
CA GLN A 95 -22.80 -1.47 11.00
C GLN A 95 -23.83 -0.51 10.42
N TYR A 96 -24.25 -0.65 9.17
CA TYR A 96 -25.23 0.25 8.56
C TYR A 96 -26.43 -0.50 8.00
N PHE A 97 -26.21 -1.53 7.19
CA PHE A 97 -27.31 -2.31 6.62
C PHE A 97 -27.92 -3.27 7.65
N LEU A 98 -29.20 -3.57 7.43
CA LEU A 98 -29.92 -4.65 8.08
C LEU A 98 -30.07 -5.84 7.13
N ARG A 99 -30.28 -7.04 7.66
CA ARG A 99 -30.64 -8.21 6.83
C ARG A 99 -31.90 -7.97 5.99
N SER A 100 -32.83 -7.15 6.47
CA SER A 100 -34.01 -6.75 5.69
C SER A 100 -33.66 -5.92 4.44
N ASP A 101 -32.55 -5.17 4.45
CA ASP A 101 -32.09 -4.43 3.27
C ASP A 101 -31.69 -5.39 2.15
N LEU A 102 -30.99 -6.48 2.50
CA LEU A 102 -30.64 -7.54 1.54
C LEU A 102 -31.91 -8.21 0.99
N GLN A 103 -32.96 -8.36 1.80
CA GLN A 103 -34.22 -8.95 1.35
C GLN A 103 -35.00 -8.02 0.41
N ASP A 104 -35.00 -6.71 0.66
CA ASP A 104 -35.63 -5.71 -0.20
C ASP A 104 -35.06 -5.75 -1.63
N PHE A 105 -33.76 -6.01 -1.76
CA PHE A 105 -33.06 -6.12 -3.03
C PHE A 105 -33.01 -7.55 -3.61
N ALA A 106 -33.65 -8.53 -2.97
CA ALA A 106 -33.59 -9.93 -3.40
C ALA A 106 -34.13 -10.17 -4.82
N GLY A 107 -34.96 -9.26 -5.34
CA GLY A 107 -35.42 -9.30 -6.73
C GLY A 107 -34.29 -9.15 -7.76
N TYR A 108 -33.16 -8.54 -7.39
CA TYR A 108 -31.98 -8.41 -8.25
C TYR A 108 -31.05 -9.62 -8.22
N ARG A 109 -31.24 -10.53 -7.24
CA ARG A 109 -30.28 -11.59 -6.88
C ARG A 109 -29.78 -12.42 -8.07
N PHE A 110 -30.63 -12.69 -9.07
CA PHE A 110 -30.30 -13.48 -10.25
C PHE A 110 -30.45 -12.70 -11.56
N GLU A 111 -30.50 -11.37 -11.50
CA GLU A 111 -30.77 -10.51 -12.66
C GLU A 111 -29.63 -9.51 -12.94
N LEU A 112 -28.64 -9.40 -12.04
CA LEU A 112 -27.57 -8.40 -12.19
C LEU A 112 -26.71 -8.64 -13.43
N ASP A 113 -26.49 -9.88 -13.83
CA ASP A 113 -25.81 -10.30 -15.05
C ASP A 113 -26.53 -9.79 -16.31
N ASN A 114 -27.85 -10.01 -16.39
CA ASN A 114 -28.69 -9.48 -17.48
C ASN A 114 -28.62 -7.95 -17.53
N LEU A 115 -28.74 -7.30 -16.36
CA LEU A 115 -28.65 -5.84 -16.26
C LEU A 115 -27.26 -5.32 -16.67
N LEU A 116 -26.19 -5.97 -16.26
CA LEU A 116 -24.82 -5.62 -16.63
C LEU A 116 -24.57 -5.77 -18.14
N GLU A 117 -25.16 -6.78 -18.79
CA GLU A 117 -25.08 -6.96 -20.25
C GLU A 117 -25.71 -5.77 -20.99
N ASP A 118 -26.81 -5.24 -20.48
CA ASP A 118 -27.48 -4.03 -20.97
C ASP A 118 -26.84 -2.72 -20.45
N GLY A 119 -25.84 -2.83 -19.56
CA GLY A 119 -25.20 -1.73 -18.86
C GLY A 119 -26.18 -0.94 -17.97
N ASP A 120 -27.24 -1.59 -17.53
CA ASP A 120 -28.10 -1.09 -16.47
C ASP A 120 -27.41 -1.26 -15.13
N ILE A 121 -27.17 -0.13 -14.48
CA ILE A 121 -26.51 -0.04 -13.18
C ILE A 121 -27.43 0.58 -12.13
N THR A 122 -28.75 0.52 -12.35
CA THR A 122 -29.76 1.09 -11.45
C THR A 122 -29.64 0.52 -10.04
N PHE A 123 -29.40 -0.80 -9.92
CA PHE A 123 -29.15 -1.47 -8.64
C PHE A 123 -28.06 -0.77 -7.81
N ALA A 124 -26.95 -0.38 -8.44
CA ALA A 124 -25.85 0.27 -7.73
C ALA A 124 -26.28 1.58 -7.07
N PHE A 125 -27.05 2.41 -7.79
CA PHE A 125 -27.57 3.66 -7.24
C PHE A 125 -28.62 3.45 -6.15
N GLU A 126 -29.53 2.50 -6.33
CA GLU A 126 -30.58 2.22 -5.33
C GLU A 126 -29.99 1.72 -4.01
N VAL A 127 -29.01 0.83 -4.07
CA VAL A 127 -28.30 0.34 -2.87
C VAL A 127 -27.47 1.45 -2.23
N TYR A 128 -26.80 2.30 -3.02
CA TYR A 128 -26.04 3.44 -2.50
C TYR A 128 -26.95 4.45 -1.79
N GLU A 129 -28.12 4.78 -2.35
CA GLU A 129 -29.08 5.67 -1.70
C GLU A 129 -29.68 5.03 -0.43
N ARG A 130 -29.90 3.70 -0.42
CA ARG A 130 -30.26 2.97 0.82
C ARG A 130 -29.15 3.07 1.86
N PHE A 131 -27.89 2.95 1.46
CA PHE A 131 -26.74 3.13 2.34
C PHE A 131 -26.71 4.52 2.96
N LEU A 132 -26.86 5.59 2.16
CA LEU A 132 -26.95 6.96 2.66
C LEU A 132 -28.09 7.14 3.67
N GLN A 133 -29.26 6.53 3.40
CA GLN A 133 -30.38 6.54 4.33
C GLN A 133 -30.03 5.88 5.67
N ARG A 134 -29.33 4.74 5.65
CA ARG A 134 -28.86 4.07 6.88
C ARG A 134 -27.85 4.93 7.63
N VAL A 135 -26.89 5.55 6.94
CA VAL A 135 -25.94 6.49 7.54
C VAL A 135 -26.67 7.66 8.21
N ASP A 136 -27.67 8.25 7.56
CA ASP A 136 -28.47 9.36 8.13
C ASP A 136 -29.23 8.94 9.40
N GLN A 137 -29.77 7.71 9.42
CA GLN A 137 -30.42 7.16 10.61
C GLN A 137 -29.43 6.96 11.75
N ARG A 138 -28.22 6.47 11.46
CA ARG A 138 -27.17 6.28 12.47
C ARG A 138 -26.61 7.60 12.98
N LEU A 139 -26.46 8.61 12.12
CA LEU A 139 -26.11 9.97 12.53
C LEU A 139 -27.15 10.56 13.49
N THR A 140 -28.45 10.38 13.18
CA THR A 140 -29.54 10.81 14.07
C THR A 140 -29.47 10.10 15.42
N TYR A 141 -29.17 8.80 15.44
CA TYR A 141 -28.96 8.04 16.67
C TYR A 141 -27.78 8.61 17.48
N VAL A 142 -26.63 8.86 16.85
CA VAL A 142 -25.47 9.47 17.52
C VAL A 142 -25.83 10.83 18.13
N GLN A 143 -26.48 11.71 17.37
CA GLN A 143 -26.86 13.04 17.86
C GLN A 143 -27.81 12.96 19.07
N ALA A 144 -28.69 11.96 19.11
CA ALA A 144 -29.62 11.74 20.22
C ALA A 144 -28.93 11.17 21.48
N HIS A 145 -27.93 10.31 21.30
CA HIS A 145 -27.37 9.47 22.38
C HIS A 145 -25.94 9.83 22.80
N VAL A 146 -25.23 10.72 22.11
CA VAL A 146 -23.83 11.07 22.43
C VAL A 146 -23.66 11.68 23.82
N ALA A 147 -24.69 12.37 24.31
CA ALA A 147 -24.70 12.99 25.64
C ALA A 147 -25.22 12.05 26.73
N ASP A 148 -25.57 10.80 26.40
CA ASP A 148 -26.02 9.83 27.39
C ASP A 148 -24.90 9.51 28.37
N LYS A 149 -25.28 9.22 29.62
CA LYS A 149 -24.30 8.87 30.65
C LYS A 149 -23.70 7.51 30.36
N HIS A 150 -22.40 7.48 30.07
CA HIS A 150 -21.63 6.25 29.92
C HIS A 150 -20.98 5.80 31.23
N ASP A 151 -21.21 4.56 31.64
CA ASP A 151 -20.49 3.93 32.75
C ASP A 151 -19.26 3.18 32.22
N PHE A 152 -18.08 3.80 32.33
CA PHE A 152 -16.81 3.21 31.88
C PHE A 152 -16.17 2.26 32.90
N PHE A 153 -16.84 1.95 34.02
CA PHE A 153 -16.37 1.00 35.02
C PHE A 153 -17.09 -0.35 34.95
N LEU A 154 -18.18 -0.43 34.17
CA LEU A 154 -18.81 -1.69 33.83
C LEU A 154 -17.83 -2.61 33.10
N ASP A 155 -17.76 -3.87 33.50
CA ASP A 155 -17.00 -4.88 32.76
C ASP A 155 -17.81 -5.34 31.54
N GLU A 156 -17.49 -4.76 30.39
CA GLU A 156 -18.21 -4.92 29.14
C GLU A 156 -17.21 -4.91 27.99
N ASP A 157 -17.41 -5.79 27.02
CA ASP A 157 -16.58 -5.90 25.82
C ASP A 157 -17.40 -5.63 24.55
N MET A 158 -16.73 -5.13 23.52
CA MET A 158 -17.26 -4.90 22.19
C MET A 158 -16.50 -5.74 21.17
N LEU A 159 -17.19 -6.26 20.16
CA LEU A 159 -16.53 -6.89 19.02
C LEU A 159 -15.89 -5.80 18.14
N ALA A 160 -14.56 -5.71 18.15
CA ALA A 160 -13.81 -4.69 17.42
C ALA A 160 -13.72 -5.01 15.92
N ASP A 161 -13.53 -6.29 15.60
CA ASP A 161 -13.47 -6.78 14.23
C ASP A 161 -14.77 -7.49 13.84
N ARG A 162 -15.49 -6.88 12.90
CA ARG A 162 -16.82 -7.32 12.44
C ARG A 162 -16.84 -7.73 10.98
N THR A 163 -15.68 -7.96 10.35
CA THR A 163 -15.63 -8.36 8.93
C THR A 163 -16.24 -9.74 8.68
N ASP A 164 -16.24 -10.62 9.68
CA ASP A 164 -16.68 -12.03 9.53
C ASP A 164 -18.07 -12.30 10.13
N VAL A 165 -18.80 -11.27 10.60
CA VAL A 165 -20.15 -11.44 11.16
C VAL A 165 -21.19 -11.06 10.12
N ASP A 166 -22.39 -11.64 10.20
CA ASP A 166 -23.50 -11.23 9.33
C ASP A 166 -24.09 -9.88 9.75
N TRP A 167 -24.72 -9.20 8.79
CA TRP A 167 -25.54 -8.00 9.04
C TRP A 167 -26.64 -8.25 10.09
N PRO A 168 -26.88 -7.27 10.98
CA PRO A 168 -27.87 -7.38 12.05
C PRO A 168 -29.27 -7.65 11.50
N GLU A 169 -30.02 -8.50 12.18
CA GLU A 169 -31.38 -8.89 11.78
C GLU A 169 -32.40 -7.78 12.07
N THR A 170 -32.18 -7.05 13.17
CA THR A 170 -33.15 -6.07 13.69
C THR A 170 -32.51 -4.71 13.98
N ALA A 171 -33.35 -3.68 13.99
CA ALA A 171 -32.92 -2.34 14.41
C ALA A 171 -32.38 -2.31 15.86
N GLN A 172 -32.86 -3.19 16.74
CA GLN A 172 -32.39 -3.26 18.13
C GLN A 172 -30.96 -3.81 18.22
N GLU A 173 -30.63 -4.83 17.44
CA GLU A 173 -29.25 -5.33 17.34
C GLU A 173 -28.32 -4.26 16.79
N LEU A 174 -28.78 -3.52 15.78
CA LEU A 174 -28.04 -2.40 15.21
C LEU A 174 -27.84 -1.27 16.24
N ASP A 175 -28.87 -0.90 16.98
CA ASP A 175 -28.78 0.12 18.04
C ASP A 175 -27.80 -0.30 19.14
N GLU A 176 -27.76 -1.58 19.50
CA GLU A 176 -26.80 -2.11 20.48
C GLU A 176 -25.34 -2.01 19.98
N ILE A 177 -25.08 -2.35 18.71
CA ILE A 177 -23.76 -2.15 18.09
C ILE A 177 -23.36 -0.66 18.15
N TRP A 178 -24.29 0.24 17.83
CA TRP A 178 -24.03 1.68 17.85
C TRP A 178 -23.87 2.24 19.25
N ARG A 179 -24.57 1.70 20.26
CA ARG A 179 -24.36 2.04 21.67
C ARG A 179 -22.94 1.69 22.11
N GLN A 180 -22.47 0.49 21.78
CA GLN A 180 -21.11 0.05 22.10
C GLN A 180 -20.05 0.92 21.38
N ASN A 181 -20.26 1.19 20.08
CA ASN A 181 -19.38 2.06 19.30
C ASN A 181 -19.30 3.47 19.89
N LEU A 182 -20.44 4.05 20.29
CA LEU A 182 -20.50 5.37 20.90
C LEU A 182 -19.78 5.39 22.25
N LYS A 183 -20.02 4.38 23.11
CA LYS A 183 -19.30 4.22 24.37
C LYS A 183 -17.79 4.10 24.16
N ASN A 184 -17.34 3.32 23.17
CA ASN A 184 -15.91 3.19 22.81
C ASN A 184 -15.29 4.52 22.36
N GLN A 185 -16.03 5.31 21.56
CA GLN A 185 -15.57 6.62 21.10
C GLN A 185 -15.50 7.62 22.24
N MET A 186 -16.52 7.68 23.09
CA MET A 186 -16.50 8.54 24.27
C MET A 186 -15.41 8.15 25.25
N LEU A 187 -15.19 6.85 25.49
CA LEU A 187 -14.07 6.37 26.29
C LEU A 187 -12.72 6.81 25.70
N THR A 188 -12.58 6.74 24.37
CA THR A 188 -11.37 7.24 23.70
C THR A 188 -11.16 8.73 23.98
N GLU A 189 -12.18 9.56 23.85
CA GLU A 189 -12.08 11.01 24.11
C GLU A 189 -11.70 11.28 25.58
N VAL A 190 -12.25 10.52 26.53
CA VAL A 190 -11.89 10.60 27.96
C VAL A 190 -10.41 10.26 28.17
N LEU A 191 -9.94 9.14 27.63
CA LEU A 191 -8.55 8.72 27.77
C LEU A 191 -7.56 9.71 27.13
N MET A 192 -7.92 10.25 25.95
CA MET A 192 -7.13 11.30 25.29
C MET A 192 -7.06 12.56 26.13
N LYS A 193 -8.15 12.95 26.79
CA LYS A 193 -8.18 14.12 27.67
C LYS A 193 -7.29 13.91 28.89
N GLU A 194 -7.37 12.75 29.53
CA GLU A 194 -6.56 12.43 30.72
C GLU A 194 -5.06 12.44 30.44
N GLU A 195 -4.65 11.99 29.25
CA GLU A 195 -3.26 12.06 28.81
C GLU A 195 -2.80 13.50 28.61
N ARG A 196 -3.61 14.33 27.93
CA ARG A 196 -3.30 15.76 27.75
C ARG A 196 -3.14 16.49 29.08
N GLU A 197 -3.86 16.07 30.11
CA GLU A 197 -3.74 16.63 31.47
C GLU A 197 -2.46 16.17 32.18
N LYS A 198 -1.83 15.06 31.75
CA LYS A 198 -0.54 14.59 32.25
C LYS A 198 0.64 15.28 31.57
N ASP A 199 0.53 15.60 30.27
CA ASP A 199 1.62 16.13 29.43
C ASP A 199 1.72 17.67 29.45
N GLU A 200 1.64 18.33 30.62
CA GLU A 200 1.65 19.80 30.76
C GLU A 200 2.88 20.54 30.15
N ALA A 201 3.88 19.82 29.63
CA ALA A 201 5.15 20.32 29.09
C ALA A 201 5.20 20.54 27.55
N SER A 202 4.29 20.01 26.73
CA SER A 202 4.37 20.10 25.25
C SER A 202 3.58 21.27 24.63
N LYS A 203 3.51 22.41 25.31
CA LYS A 203 2.67 23.57 24.92
C LYS A 203 2.98 24.20 23.55
N ASP A 204 4.09 23.83 22.90
CA ASP A 204 4.51 24.42 21.62
C ASP A 204 4.05 23.63 20.37
N GLU A 205 3.60 22.38 20.50
CA GLU A 205 3.40 21.52 19.31
C GLU A 205 2.04 21.62 18.64
N ASP A 206 0.98 22.05 19.33
CA ASP A 206 -0.37 22.04 18.75
C ASP A 206 -0.98 23.44 18.60
N ARG A 207 -0.38 24.25 17.72
CA ARG A 207 -0.74 25.66 17.43
C ARG A 207 -2.19 25.87 16.97
N PHE A 208 -2.94 24.80 16.76
CA PHE A 208 -4.30 24.84 16.21
C PHE A 208 -5.28 23.89 16.91
N ARG A 209 -4.97 23.45 18.14
CA ARG A 209 -5.90 22.66 18.94
C ARG A 209 -7.15 23.47 19.27
N ASP A 210 -8.30 23.01 18.80
CA ASP A 210 -9.58 23.64 19.13
C ASP A 210 -10.16 23.00 20.42
N ASP A 211 -9.67 23.48 21.57
CA ASP A 211 -10.15 23.08 22.89
C ASP A 211 -11.57 23.57 23.21
N SER A 212 -12.22 24.31 22.29
CA SER A 212 -13.58 24.80 22.51
C SER A 212 -14.65 23.71 22.34
N LEU A 213 -14.33 22.64 21.60
CA LEU A 213 -15.27 21.53 21.39
C LEU A 213 -15.25 20.55 22.57
N SER A 214 -16.44 20.19 23.02
CA SER A 214 -16.65 19.04 23.92
C SER A 214 -16.32 17.71 23.22
N ALA A 215 -16.20 16.63 24.00
CA ALA A 215 -15.95 15.30 23.46
C ALA A 215 -17.11 14.86 22.55
N GLU A 216 -18.33 15.18 22.97
CA GLU A 216 -19.58 14.93 22.29
C GLU A 216 -19.62 15.64 20.93
N GLU A 217 -19.27 16.93 20.89
CA GLU A 217 -19.22 17.71 19.64
C GLU A 217 -18.16 17.16 18.67
N ARG A 218 -17.00 16.71 19.16
CA ARG A 218 -15.98 16.07 18.30
C ARG A 218 -16.49 14.75 17.70
N VAL A 219 -17.19 13.93 18.49
CA VAL A 219 -17.78 12.67 18.01
C VAL A 219 -18.84 12.96 16.95
N VAL A 220 -19.79 13.86 17.19
CA VAL A 220 -20.83 14.23 16.21
C VAL A 220 -20.19 14.77 14.93
N ARG A 221 -19.23 15.69 15.05
CA ARG A 221 -18.52 16.29 13.92
C ARG A 221 -17.86 15.24 13.02
N ARG A 222 -17.29 14.17 13.60
CA ARG A 222 -16.68 13.07 12.84
C ARG A 222 -17.69 12.38 11.92
N TYR A 223 -18.91 12.14 12.40
CA TYR A 223 -19.96 11.52 11.60
C TYR A 223 -20.57 12.48 10.59
N ASP A 224 -20.74 13.75 10.92
CA ASP A 224 -21.16 14.78 9.97
C ASP A 224 -20.16 14.90 8.80
N GLN A 225 -18.85 14.83 9.10
CA GLN A 225 -17.79 14.83 8.09
C GLN A 225 -17.83 13.58 7.21
N TYR A 226 -18.00 12.41 7.82
CA TYR A 226 -18.16 11.16 7.05
C TYR A 226 -19.39 11.22 6.14
N ARG A 227 -20.52 11.72 6.64
CA ARG A 227 -21.74 11.90 5.86
C ARG A 227 -21.57 12.91 4.72
N ALA A 228 -20.89 14.03 4.97
CA ALA A 228 -20.56 15.03 3.97
C ALA A 228 -19.64 14.45 2.89
N PHE A 229 -18.67 13.61 3.26
CA PHE A 229 -17.82 12.90 2.32
C PHE A 229 -18.62 11.98 1.39
N LEU A 230 -19.54 11.18 1.92
CA LEU A 230 -20.37 10.31 1.10
C LEU A 230 -21.23 11.10 0.10
N ASN A 231 -21.54 12.37 0.40
CA ASN A 231 -22.22 13.25 -0.55
C ASN A 231 -21.35 13.69 -1.73
N THR A 232 -20.03 13.66 -1.59
CA THR A 232 -19.10 14.05 -2.66
C THR A 232 -19.00 13.03 -3.79
N TYR A 233 -19.51 11.80 -3.57
CA TYR A 233 -19.49 10.73 -4.57
C TYR A 233 -20.40 11.10 -5.74
N ASP A 234 -19.81 11.13 -6.93
CA ASP A 234 -20.51 11.29 -8.19
C ASP A 234 -20.79 9.94 -8.88
N THR A 235 -21.40 9.99 -10.07
CA THR A 235 -21.68 8.81 -10.89
C THR A 235 -20.44 7.94 -11.15
N ALA A 236 -19.27 8.55 -11.36
CA ALA A 236 -18.04 7.82 -11.67
C ALA A 236 -17.46 7.12 -10.43
N ASP A 237 -17.67 7.69 -9.24
CA ASP A 237 -17.24 7.06 -7.98
C ASP A 237 -18.13 5.85 -7.64
N ILE A 238 -19.46 5.98 -7.75
CA ILE A 238 -20.40 4.86 -7.54
C ILE A 238 -20.14 3.72 -8.54
N LEU A 239 -19.93 4.07 -9.82
CA LEU A 239 -19.61 3.09 -10.85
C LEU A 239 -18.29 2.37 -10.56
N GLU A 240 -17.30 3.08 -10.03
CA GLU A 240 -16.01 2.47 -9.66
C GLU A 240 -16.15 1.44 -8.55
N VAL A 241 -16.86 1.78 -7.47
CA VAL A 241 -17.12 0.81 -6.39
C VAL A 241 -17.88 -0.40 -6.92
N TYR A 242 -18.92 -0.18 -7.73
CA TYR A 242 -19.77 -1.26 -8.24
C TYR A 242 -19.04 -2.23 -9.19
N LEU A 243 -18.34 -1.70 -10.21
CA LEU A 243 -17.59 -2.55 -11.14
C LEU A 243 -16.40 -3.22 -10.46
N THR A 244 -15.75 -2.54 -9.53
CA THR A 244 -14.65 -3.14 -8.76
C THR A 244 -15.14 -4.27 -7.86
N SER A 245 -16.34 -4.15 -7.27
CA SER A 245 -16.99 -5.24 -6.53
C SER A 245 -17.15 -6.48 -7.41
N LEU A 246 -17.66 -6.33 -8.63
CA LEU A 246 -17.74 -7.45 -9.58
C LEU A 246 -16.36 -8.03 -9.90
N PHE A 247 -15.36 -7.19 -10.12
CA PHE A 247 -14.05 -7.66 -10.57
C PHE A 247 -13.24 -8.33 -9.46
N HIS A 248 -13.43 -7.93 -8.20
CA HIS A 248 -12.86 -8.61 -7.03
C HIS A 248 -13.38 -10.04 -6.86
N LEU A 249 -14.57 -10.36 -7.38
CA LEU A 249 -15.08 -11.74 -7.42
C LEU A 249 -14.31 -12.65 -8.38
N PHE A 250 -13.58 -12.07 -9.34
CA PHE A 250 -12.74 -12.80 -10.28
C PHE A 250 -11.32 -12.99 -9.74
N ASP A 251 -10.73 -11.92 -9.19
CA ASP A 251 -9.47 -11.93 -8.45
C ASP A 251 -9.28 -10.59 -7.70
N PRO A 252 -8.48 -10.53 -6.63
CA PRO A 252 -8.34 -9.35 -5.78
C PRO A 252 -7.58 -8.17 -6.43
N HIS A 253 -7.00 -8.34 -7.63
CA HIS A 253 -6.20 -7.31 -8.30
C HIS A 253 -6.87 -6.72 -9.54
N SER A 254 -8.05 -7.22 -9.92
CA SER A 254 -8.85 -6.69 -11.03
C SER A 254 -9.80 -5.60 -10.53
N THR A 255 -9.70 -4.40 -11.11
CA THR A 255 -10.49 -3.23 -10.70
C THR A 255 -10.89 -2.38 -11.91
N TYR A 256 -11.98 -1.63 -11.77
CA TYR A 256 -12.24 -0.49 -12.63
C TYR A 256 -11.66 0.76 -11.97
N MET A 257 -10.86 1.52 -12.70
CA MET A 257 -10.37 2.81 -12.22
C MET A 257 -11.05 3.90 -13.02
N ASN A 258 -11.80 4.78 -12.35
CA ASN A 258 -12.23 6.02 -12.96
C ASN A 258 -11.00 6.90 -13.29
N TRP A 259 -11.23 8.02 -13.98
CA TRP A 259 -10.14 8.86 -14.45
C TRP A 259 -9.26 9.42 -13.33
N ARG A 260 -9.80 9.63 -12.12
CA ARG A 260 -9.06 10.14 -10.94
C ARG A 260 -8.17 9.03 -10.38
N SER A 261 -8.72 7.84 -10.19
CA SER A 261 -7.97 6.67 -9.72
C SER A 261 -6.87 6.25 -10.72
N LEU A 262 -7.12 6.38 -12.02
CA LEU A 262 -6.09 6.16 -13.06
C LEU A 262 -4.95 7.20 -12.99
N GLU A 263 -5.27 8.47 -12.69
CA GLU A 263 -4.26 9.52 -12.52
C GLU A 263 -3.37 9.23 -11.30
N ASP A 264 -3.97 8.89 -10.15
CA ASP A 264 -3.26 8.48 -8.94
C ASP A 264 -2.34 7.28 -9.22
N PHE A 265 -2.84 6.28 -9.97
CA PHE A 265 -2.05 5.12 -10.39
C PHE A 265 -0.83 5.52 -11.26
N ASN A 266 -1.00 6.41 -12.25
CA ASN A 266 0.10 6.84 -13.12
C ASN A 266 1.16 7.66 -12.37
N ILE A 267 0.75 8.48 -11.40
CA ILE A 267 1.68 9.24 -10.54
C ILE A 267 2.58 8.28 -9.77
N SER A 268 2.00 7.24 -9.17
CA SER A 268 2.75 6.27 -8.38
C SER A 268 3.80 5.50 -9.21
N MET A 269 3.51 5.23 -10.49
CA MET A 269 4.41 4.50 -11.39
C MET A 269 5.55 5.36 -11.93
N SER A 270 5.29 6.64 -12.21
CA SER A 270 6.28 7.56 -12.80
C SER A 270 7.17 8.28 -11.77
N LEU A 271 6.82 8.18 -10.47
CA LEU A 271 7.44 8.95 -9.37
C LEU A 271 7.42 10.47 -9.62
N SER A 272 6.46 10.94 -10.41
CA SER A 272 6.28 12.34 -10.75
C SER A 272 4.83 12.73 -10.58
N LEU A 273 4.60 13.85 -9.91
CA LEU A 273 3.28 14.45 -9.77
C LEU A 273 3.29 15.90 -10.19
N GLN A 274 2.14 16.41 -10.63
CA GLN A 274 1.94 17.82 -10.90
C GLN A 274 1.13 18.44 -9.76
N GLY A 275 1.70 19.45 -9.10
CA GLY A 275 1.07 20.04 -7.92
C GLY A 275 1.96 21.09 -7.25
N ILE A 276 1.71 21.29 -5.96
CA ILE A 276 2.43 22.30 -5.17
C ILE A 276 3.68 21.75 -4.47
N GLY A 277 3.84 20.44 -4.36
CA GLY A 277 4.98 19.81 -3.67
C GLY A 277 4.93 20.01 -2.15
N ALA A 278 3.87 19.54 -1.52
CA ALA A 278 3.71 19.53 -0.07
C ALA A 278 3.10 18.20 0.39
N THR A 279 3.56 17.72 1.54
CA THR A 279 3.00 16.57 2.25
C THR A 279 1.94 17.07 3.20
N LEU A 280 0.75 16.46 3.14
CA LEU A 280 -0.43 16.90 3.87
C LEU A 280 -0.92 15.79 4.79
N LYS A 281 -1.42 16.15 5.97
CA LYS A 281 -2.12 15.26 6.90
C LYS A 281 -3.49 15.83 7.26
N SER A 282 -4.39 14.99 7.75
CA SER A 282 -5.66 15.46 8.31
C SER A 282 -5.58 15.48 9.83
N VAL A 283 -5.91 16.62 10.44
CA VAL A 283 -5.94 16.82 11.90
C VAL A 283 -7.25 17.49 12.26
N ASP A 284 -8.09 16.83 13.07
CA ASP A 284 -9.40 17.33 13.51
C ASP A 284 -10.32 17.82 12.36
N GLY A 285 -10.21 17.17 11.21
CA GLY A 285 -10.94 17.53 9.99
C GLY A 285 -10.40 18.74 9.24
N TYR A 286 -9.26 19.29 9.63
CA TYR A 286 -8.49 20.24 8.84
C TYR A 286 -7.41 19.51 8.03
N THR A 287 -7.01 20.09 6.90
CA THR A 287 -5.84 19.62 6.14
C THR A 287 -4.64 20.46 6.54
N GLU A 288 -3.63 19.83 7.11
CA GLU A 288 -2.42 20.48 7.61
C GLU A 288 -1.20 20.12 6.76
N ILE A 289 -0.31 21.09 6.57
CA ILE A 289 0.98 20.88 5.89
C ILE A 289 1.97 20.25 6.87
N VAL A 290 2.41 19.03 6.58
CA VAL A 290 3.47 18.34 7.34
C VAL A 290 4.83 18.87 6.93
N SER A 291 5.10 18.82 5.62
CA SER A 291 6.39 19.22 5.07
C SER A 291 6.23 19.73 3.64
N THR A 292 7.27 20.38 3.13
CA THR A 292 7.33 20.86 1.75
C THR A 292 8.46 20.14 1.02
N VAL A 293 8.15 19.62 -0.17
CA VAL A 293 9.07 18.78 -0.94
C VAL A 293 10.21 19.65 -1.48
N PRO A 294 11.49 19.26 -1.27
CA PRO A 294 12.64 19.97 -1.83
C PRO A 294 12.52 20.19 -3.35
N GLY A 295 12.73 21.43 -3.79
CA GLY A 295 12.58 21.82 -5.21
C GLY A 295 11.13 22.02 -5.69
N GLY A 296 10.13 21.62 -4.90
CA GLY A 296 8.71 21.83 -5.20
C GLY A 296 8.27 23.30 -5.14
N PRO A 297 7.15 23.68 -5.79
CA PRO A 297 6.64 25.06 -5.78
C PRO A 297 6.43 25.65 -4.38
N ALA A 298 5.86 24.90 -3.43
CA ALA A 298 5.61 25.34 -2.06
C ALA A 298 6.91 25.70 -1.33
N LYS A 299 7.96 24.88 -1.49
CA LYS A 299 9.28 25.14 -0.91
C LYS A 299 9.97 26.35 -1.58
N ARG A 300 9.85 26.50 -2.90
CA ARG A 300 10.44 27.61 -3.67
C ARG A 300 9.80 28.96 -3.33
N ASP A 301 8.48 28.96 -3.16
CA ASP A 301 7.71 30.14 -2.81
C ASP A 301 7.91 30.54 -1.33
N GLY A 302 7.99 29.54 -0.43
CA GLY A 302 8.34 29.75 0.97
C GLY A 302 7.25 30.38 1.84
N GLN A 303 6.07 30.68 1.29
CA GLN A 303 4.95 31.23 2.09
C GLN A 303 4.21 30.16 2.90
N LEU A 304 4.30 28.90 2.50
CA LEU A 304 3.72 27.76 3.22
C LEU A 304 4.76 27.16 4.17
N GLN A 305 4.34 26.90 5.41
CA GLN A 305 5.17 26.34 6.46
C GLN A 305 4.54 25.09 7.07
N THR A 306 5.37 24.28 7.73
CA THR A 306 4.89 23.14 8.52
C THR A 306 3.91 23.63 9.59
N GLY A 307 2.79 22.93 9.72
CA GLY A 307 1.68 23.26 10.62
C GLY A 307 0.58 24.14 9.98
N ASP A 308 0.81 24.76 8.82
CA ASP A 308 -0.21 25.59 8.17
C ASP A 308 -1.46 24.77 7.78
N ARG A 309 -2.66 25.30 8.06
CA ARG A 309 -3.94 24.64 7.74
C ARG A 309 -4.59 25.19 6.48
N ILE A 310 -4.88 24.32 5.52
CA ILE A 310 -5.60 24.65 4.29
C ILE A 310 -7.10 24.57 4.57
N ILE A 311 -7.80 25.72 4.49
CA ILE A 311 -9.23 25.82 4.77
C ILE A 311 -10.09 25.93 3.50
N ALA A 312 -9.53 26.45 2.41
CA ALA A 312 -10.22 26.52 1.13
C ALA A 312 -9.25 26.48 -0.05
N VAL A 313 -9.72 26.00 -1.20
CA VAL A 313 -8.94 25.88 -2.43
C VAL A 313 -9.72 26.49 -3.59
N ALA A 314 -9.08 27.35 -4.38
CA ALA A 314 -9.62 27.92 -5.61
C ALA A 314 -8.76 27.56 -6.83
N GLN A 315 -9.41 27.24 -7.95
CA GLN A 315 -8.75 26.97 -9.23
C GLN A 315 -8.56 28.26 -10.02
N GLY A 316 -7.32 28.74 -10.18
CA GLY A 316 -7.04 30.04 -10.79
C GLY A 316 -7.92 31.16 -10.22
N ALA A 317 -8.61 31.88 -11.10
CA ALA A 317 -9.54 32.96 -10.73
C ALA A 317 -10.94 32.50 -10.29
N GLY A 318 -11.19 31.18 -10.19
CA GLY A 318 -12.47 30.63 -9.74
C GLY A 318 -12.77 30.89 -8.26
N GLU A 319 -13.97 30.51 -7.83
CA GLU A 319 -14.39 30.63 -6.44
C GLU A 319 -13.63 29.65 -5.53
N ALA A 320 -13.43 30.05 -4.28
CA ALA A 320 -12.79 29.22 -3.28
C ALA A 320 -13.79 28.21 -2.69
N GLU A 321 -13.49 26.93 -2.83
CA GLU A 321 -14.27 25.84 -2.26
C GLU A 321 -13.76 25.50 -0.86
N ASN A 322 -14.66 25.34 0.11
CA ASN A 322 -14.33 25.00 1.49
C ASN A 322 -13.80 23.56 1.57
N MET A 323 -12.63 23.37 2.19
CA MET A 323 -11.98 22.08 2.37
C MET A 323 -12.12 21.50 3.78
N ILE A 324 -12.68 22.25 4.73
CA ILE A 324 -12.83 21.82 6.12
C ILE A 324 -13.79 20.62 6.18
N GLY A 325 -13.35 19.56 6.86
CA GLY A 325 -14.12 18.35 7.06
C GLY A 325 -14.16 17.42 5.85
N LEU A 326 -13.56 17.82 4.73
CA LEU A 326 -13.44 16.94 3.56
C LEU A 326 -12.25 15.99 3.73
N PRO A 327 -12.34 14.75 3.24
CA PRO A 327 -11.22 13.82 3.34
C PRO A 327 -9.99 14.31 2.60
N LEU A 328 -8.83 14.00 3.17
CA LEU A 328 -7.53 14.40 2.67
C LEU A 328 -7.36 14.11 1.17
N LYS A 329 -7.77 12.92 0.71
CA LYS A 329 -7.71 12.54 -0.71
C LYS A 329 -8.48 13.52 -1.61
N TYR A 330 -9.63 14.02 -1.17
CA TYR A 330 -10.39 15.02 -1.91
C TYR A 330 -9.64 16.36 -1.97
N VAL A 331 -9.13 16.82 -0.83
CA VAL A 331 -8.38 18.09 -0.73
C VAL A 331 -7.11 18.05 -1.59
N VAL A 332 -6.35 16.97 -1.51
CA VAL A 332 -5.15 16.73 -2.34
C VAL A 332 -5.48 16.82 -3.82
N ARG A 333 -6.58 16.22 -4.28
CA ARG A 333 -7.01 16.30 -5.69
C ARG A 333 -7.33 17.73 -6.13
N LYS A 334 -7.92 18.55 -5.27
CA LYS A 334 -8.20 19.97 -5.57
C LYS A 334 -6.91 20.79 -5.62
N ILE A 335 -5.93 20.45 -4.80
CA ILE A 335 -4.64 21.14 -4.78
C ILE A 335 -3.79 20.77 -6.01
N ARG A 336 -3.84 19.51 -6.47
CA ARG A 336 -3.19 19.06 -7.71
C ARG A 336 -3.82 19.69 -8.96
N GLY A 337 -3.10 19.60 -10.06
CA GLY A 337 -3.53 20.13 -11.35
C GLY A 337 -2.37 20.29 -12.33
N GLU A 338 -2.69 20.64 -13.57
CA GLU A 338 -1.72 20.71 -14.66
C GLU A 338 -0.55 21.65 -14.36
N LYS A 339 0.66 21.28 -14.77
CA LYS A 339 1.85 22.12 -14.69
C LYS A 339 1.60 23.48 -15.34
N GLY A 340 2.00 24.55 -14.66
CA GLY A 340 1.81 25.94 -15.08
C GLY A 340 0.44 26.51 -14.74
N SER A 341 -0.52 25.71 -14.27
CA SER A 341 -1.80 26.21 -13.78
C SER A 341 -1.67 26.84 -12.38
N GLU A 342 -2.52 27.81 -12.10
CA GLU A 342 -2.55 28.53 -10.83
C GLU A 342 -3.53 27.87 -9.84
N VAL A 343 -3.12 27.78 -8.57
CA VAL A 343 -3.98 27.41 -7.44
C VAL A 343 -3.87 28.45 -6.34
N ARG A 344 -5.00 28.82 -5.75
CA ARG A 344 -5.05 29.71 -4.59
C ARG A 344 -5.52 28.94 -3.38
N LEU A 345 -4.69 28.90 -2.36
CA LEU A 345 -4.96 28.22 -1.09
C LEU A 345 -5.31 29.28 -0.06
N THR A 346 -6.48 29.19 0.53
CA THR A 346 -6.78 29.95 1.73
C THR A 346 -6.23 29.16 2.91
N VAL A 347 -5.24 29.73 3.58
CA VAL A 347 -4.44 29.10 4.62
C VAL A 347 -4.59 29.84 5.95
N GLN A 348 -4.73 29.08 7.02
CA GLN A 348 -4.72 29.58 8.38
C GLN A 348 -3.38 29.22 9.03
N LYS A 349 -2.62 30.23 9.46
CA LYS A 349 -1.25 30.09 10.00
C LYS A 349 -1.17 30.00 11.53
N SER A 350 -2.24 30.37 12.21
CA SER A 350 -2.41 30.15 13.65
C SER A 350 -3.91 30.04 13.97
N LEU A 351 -4.28 29.43 15.10
CA LEU A 351 -5.68 29.25 15.48
C LEU A 351 -6.53 30.54 15.43
N HIS A 352 -5.92 31.66 15.82
CA HIS A 352 -6.58 32.99 15.84
C HIS A 352 -6.14 33.90 14.68
N GLY A 353 -5.29 33.40 13.77
CA GLY A 353 -4.81 34.14 12.62
C GLY A 353 -5.92 34.33 11.59
N LEU A 354 -5.96 35.52 10.98
CA LEU A 354 -6.84 35.76 9.83
C LEU A 354 -6.39 34.85 8.67
N PRO A 355 -7.31 34.20 7.95
CA PRO A 355 -6.96 33.40 6.79
C PRO A 355 -6.24 34.23 5.72
N GLN A 356 -5.17 33.69 5.17
CA GLN A 356 -4.34 34.31 4.13
C GLN A 356 -4.47 33.52 2.83
N VAL A 357 -4.57 34.21 1.71
CA VAL A 357 -4.58 33.56 0.39
C VAL A 357 -3.14 33.46 -0.11
N VAL A 358 -2.68 32.22 -0.32
CA VAL A 358 -1.39 31.90 -0.92
C VAL A 358 -1.63 31.40 -2.34
N THR A 359 -1.07 32.10 -3.33
CA THR A 359 -1.17 31.72 -4.74
C THR A 359 0.09 30.98 -5.16
N LEU A 360 -0.07 29.77 -5.71
CA LEU A 360 1.03 28.96 -6.20
C LEU A 360 0.80 28.57 -7.66
N ILE A 361 1.90 28.53 -8.43
CA ILE A 361 1.92 27.94 -9.76
C ILE A 361 2.34 26.49 -9.63
N ARG A 362 1.51 25.58 -10.12
CA ARG A 362 1.78 24.14 -10.08
C ARG A 362 2.96 23.81 -10.98
N ASP A 363 3.80 22.91 -10.53
CA ASP A 363 4.93 22.40 -11.32
C ASP A 363 5.04 20.89 -11.14
N GLU A 364 5.93 20.29 -11.93
CA GLU A 364 6.34 18.91 -11.75
C GLU A 364 7.16 18.78 -10.46
N VAL A 365 6.75 17.85 -9.60
CA VAL A 365 7.39 17.54 -8.32
C VAL A 365 7.88 16.09 -8.41
N LYS A 366 9.19 15.92 -8.21
CA LYS A 366 9.85 14.62 -8.23
C LYS A 366 9.79 13.99 -6.85
N LEU A 367 9.39 12.73 -6.77
CA LEU A 367 9.33 11.95 -5.53
C LEU A 367 10.65 11.22 -5.29
N THR A 368 11.72 11.98 -5.03
CA THR A 368 13.10 11.44 -4.93
C THR A 368 13.29 10.44 -3.79
N GLU A 369 12.46 10.51 -2.75
CA GLU A 369 12.46 9.55 -1.63
C GLU A 369 12.13 8.12 -2.06
N ARG A 370 11.39 7.96 -3.15
CA ARG A 370 10.97 6.66 -3.69
C ARG A 370 11.93 6.12 -4.76
N GLU A 371 13.00 6.85 -5.07
CA GLU A 371 14.06 6.37 -5.95
C GLU A 371 14.98 5.39 -5.20
N ALA A 372 15.72 4.55 -5.94
CA ALA A 372 16.71 3.68 -5.32
C ALA A 372 17.83 4.50 -4.66
N LYS A 373 18.33 4.05 -3.51
CA LYS A 373 19.41 4.70 -2.77
C LYS A 373 20.55 3.73 -2.51
N GLY A 374 21.79 4.22 -2.59
CA GLY A 374 22.99 3.43 -2.33
C GLY A 374 23.73 3.98 -1.11
N HIS A 375 24.10 3.08 -0.20
CA HIS A 375 24.78 3.42 1.05
C HIS A 375 26.03 2.56 1.22
N LEU A 376 27.14 3.19 1.64
CA LEU A 376 28.34 2.48 2.08
C LEU A 376 28.21 2.20 3.59
N HIS A 377 28.43 0.95 3.98
CA HIS A 377 28.37 0.52 5.37
C HIS A 377 29.69 -0.15 5.79
N GLU A 378 30.29 0.33 6.89
CA GLU A 378 31.44 -0.31 7.50
C GLU A 378 30.97 -1.32 8.56
N PHE A 379 31.23 -2.60 8.30
CA PHE A 379 30.86 -3.70 9.19
C PHE A 379 32.07 -4.20 9.97
N ASN A 380 32.02 -4.10 11.30
CA ASN A 380 33.09 -4.58 12.18
C ASN A 380 33.00 -6.11 12.31
N VAL A 381 34.03 -6.82 11.84
CA VAL A 381 34.14 -8.29 11.96
C VAL A 381 34.66 -8.67 13.35
N ASP A 382 35.64 -7.92 13.83
CA ASP A 382 36.21 -7.99 15.17
C ASP A 382 36.73 -6.60 15.58
N ALA A 383 37.44 -6.51 16.71
CA ALA A 383 37.94 -5.24 17.25
C ALA A 383 38.99 -4.55 16.36
N GLU A 384 39.62 -5.27 15.43
CA GLU A 384 40.74 -4.78 14.62
C GLU A 384 40.46 -4.81 13.11
N THR A 385 39.41 -5.52 12.68
CA THR A 385 39.07 -5.74 11.28
C THR A 385 37.66 -5.25 10.96
N SER A 386 37.56 -4.30 10.02
CA SER A 386 36.29 -3.90 9.41
C SER A 386 36.26 -4.27 7.92
N ARG A 387 35.04 -4.43 7.40
CA ARG A 387 34.75 -4.67 5.99
C ARG A 387 33.81 -3.62 5.46
N LYS A 388 33.92 -3.30 4.17
CA LYS A 388 33.02 -2.37 3.51
C LYS A 388 31.95 -3.14 2.75
N PHE A 389 30.68 -2.87 3.03
CA PHE A 389 29.55 -3.42 2.29
C PHE A 389 28.75 -2.29 1.63
N GLY A 390 28.28 -2.58 0.43
CA GLY A 390 27.26 -1.75 -0.21
C GLY A 390 25.88 -2.18 0.25
N ILE A 391 24.99 -1.22 0.47
CA ILE A 391 23.56 -1.44 0.68
C ILE A 391 22.84 -0.70 -0.45
N LEU A 392 21.97 -1.41 -1.17
CA LEU A 392 21.11 -0.84 -2.19
C LEU A 392 19.65 -0.97 -1.73
N ASP A 393 19.05 0.16 -1.36
CA ASP A 393 17.65 0.24 -1.02
C ASP A 393 16.84 0.45 -2.28
N VAL A 394 15.88 -0.45 -2.54
CA VAL A 394 14.99 -0.35 -3.70
C VAL A 394 13.55 -0.26 -3.17
N PRO A 395 12.99 0.96 -3.01
CA PRO A 395 11.65 1.14 -2.46
C PRO A 395 10.52 0.64 -3.40
N SER A 396 10.74 0.71 -4.72
CA SER A 396 9.82 0.17 -5.73
C SER A 396 10.53 -0.11 -7.06
N PHE A 397 9.92 -0.92 -7.91
CA PHE A 397 10.34 -1.15 -9.29
C PHE A 397 9.71 -0.10 -10.22
N TYR A 398 10.15 1.16 -10.13
CA TYR A 398 9.60 2.29 -10.88
C TYR A 398 10.13 2.38 -12.32
N ALA A 399 9.29 2.90 -13.22
CA ALA A 399 9.64 3.12 -14.61
C ALA A 399 8.82 4.26 -15.23
N ASP A 400 9.49 5.24 -15.84
CA ASP A 400 8.84 6.24 -16.69
C ASP A 400 8.65 5.67 -18.10
N PHE A 401 7.61 4.85 -18.28
CA PHE A 401 7.35 4.11 -19.53
C PHE A 401 7.26 5.01 -20.77
N GLU A 402 6.67 6.20 -20.64
CA GLU A 402 6.52 7.15 -21.75
C GLU A 402 7.89 7.68 -22.19
N LYS A 403 8.74 8.08 -21.24
CA LYS A 403 10.10 8.56 -21.54
C LYS A 403 11.02 7.43 -22.00
N LEU A 404 10.95 6.25 -21.39
CA LEU A 404 11.71 5.07 -21.80
C LEU A 404 11.41 4.70 -23.26
N ARG A 405 10.14 4.71 -23.65
CA ARG A 405 9.73 4.43 -25.05
C ARG A 405 10.29 5.44 -26.04
N ARG A 406 10.45 6.70 -25.64
CA ARG A 406 11.00 7.78 -26.48
C ARG A 406 12.53 7.82 -26.45
N ASN A 407 13.18 6.86 -25.78
CA ASN A 407 14.62 6.85 -25.52
C ASN A 407 15.12 8.17 -24.88
N ASP A 408 14.30 8.76 -24.01
CA ASP A 408 14.67 9.98 -23.31
C ASP A 408 15.74 9.64 -22.25
N PRO A 409 16.91 10.32 -22.25
CA PRO A 409 17.99 10.06 -21.29
C PRO A 409 17.62 10.42 -19.84
N THR A 410 16.56 11.19 -19.63
CA THR A 410 16.05 11.60 -18.31
C THR A 410 15.00 10.65 -17.74
N ALA A 411 14.67 9.57 -18.47
CA ALA A 411 13.73 8.55 -18.02
C ALA A 411 14.20 7.88 -16.73
N LYS A 412 13.32 7.85 -15.73
CA LYS A 412 13.54 7.15 -14.46
C LYS A 412 13.31 5.65 -14.65
N SER A 413 14.22 4.85 -14.09
CA SER A 413 14.23 3.40 -14.21
C SER A 413 15.05 2.82 -13.07
N THR A 414 14.44 1.93 -12.29
CA THR A 414 15.12 1.22 -11.19
C THR A 414 16.42 0.58 -11.65
N THR A 415 16.45 -0.07 -12.81
CA THR A 415 17.62 -0.75 -13.36
C THR A 415 18.74 0.22 -13.67
N LYS A 416 18.44 1.34 -14.35
CA LYS A 416 19.44 2.35 -14.71
C LYS A 416 20.02 3.05 -13.49
N ASP A 417 19.16 3.40 -12.54
CA ASP A 417 19.57 4.10 -11.32
C ASP A 417 20.37 3.15 -10.41
N SER A 418 19.90 1.91 -10.21
CA SER A 418 20.61 0.89 -9.43
C SER A 418 21.99 0.57 -10.01
N ARG A 419 22.11 0.44 -11.34
CA ARG A 419 23.41 0.21 -11.98
C ARG A 419 24.41 1.31 -11.62
N LYS A 420 24.03 2.58 -11.75
CA LYS A 420 24.90 3.72 -11.40
C LYS A 420 25.29 3.72 -9.93
N LEU A 421 24.36 3.41 -9.04
CA LEU A 421 24.61 3.32 -7.60
C LEU A 421 25.59 2.21 -7.28
N ILE A 422 25.42 1.02 -7.87
CA ILE A 422 26.33 -0.12 -7.66
C ILE A 422 27.72 0.20 -8.23
N GLU A 423 27.82 0.80 -9.42
CA GLU A 423 29.10 1.25 -9.99
C GLU A 423 29.82 2.24 -9.07
N GLY A 424 29.07 3.16 -8.44
CA GLY A 424 29.61 4.08 -7.44
C GLY A 424 30.15 3.33 -6.22
N LEU A 425 29.34 2.44 -5.63
CA LEU A 425 29.76 1.64 -4.47
C LEU A 425 30.97 0.74 -4.76
N MET A 426 31.09 0.22 -5.99
CA MET A 426 32.26 -0.55 -6.41
C MET A 426 33.55 0.28 -6.44
N GLN A 427 33.47 1.60 -6.65
CA GLN A 427 34.64 2.49 -6.57
C GLN A 427 35.13 2.68 -5.12
N ASP A 428 34.28 2.37 -4.14
CA ASP A 428 34.60 2.45 -2.70
C ASP A 428 35.18 1.15 -2.13
N ASP A 429 35.52 0.19 -3.00
CA ASP A 429 36.11 -1.12 -2.67
C ASP A 429 35.24 -1.98 -1.72
N ILE A 430 33.93 -2.04 -1.99
CA ILE A 430 33.04 -2.94 -1.24
C ILE A 430 33.41 -4.41 -1.44
N GLU A 431 33.23 -5.23 -0.40
CA GLU A 431 33.48 -6.67 -0.41
C GLU A 431 32.21 -7.49 -0.67
N GLY A 432 31.04 -6.87 -0.63
CA GLY A 432 29.74 -7.50 -0.81
C GLY A 432 28.62 -6.47 -0.92
N LEU A 433 27.47 -6.90 -1.44
CA LEU A 433 26.28 -6.07 -1.60
C LEU A 433 25.08 -6.71 -0.90
N LEU A 434 24.34 -5.90 -0.16
CA LEU A 434 23.01 -6.21 0.33
C LEU A 434 21.99 -5.41 -0.48
N ILE A 435 20.95 -6.07 -0.97
CA ILE A 435 19.81 -5.42 -1.61
C ILE A 435 18.63 -5.49 -0.65
N ASP A 436 18.11 -4.34 -0.24
CA ASP A 436 16.94 -4.25 0.63
C ASP A 436 15.67 -4.10 -0.20
N LEU A 437 14.81 -5.11 -0.14
CA LEU A 437 13.48 -5.16 -0.75
C LEU A 437 12.36 -5.22 0.29
N ARG A 438 12.66 -4.99 1.58
CA ARG A 438 11.62 -4.92 2.61
C ARG A 438 10.60 -3.85 2.24
N SER A 439 9.32 -4.19 2.36
CA SER A 439 8.21 -3.29 2.06
C SER A 439 8.17 -2.78 0.61
N ASN A 440 8.93 -3.38 -0.30
CA ASN A 440 8.81 -3.17 -1.74
C ASN A 440 7.73 -4.09 -2.32
N GLY A 441 6.52 -3.57 -2.49
CA GLY A 441 5.40 -4.33 -3.04
C GLY A 441 5.40 -4.48 -4.57
N GLY A 442 6.49 -4.11 -5.26
CA GLY A 442 6.72 -4.42 -6.66
C GLY A 442 6.76 -3.21 -7.60
N GLY A 443 6.24 -3.38 -8.82
CA GLY A 443 6.27 -2.38 -9.88
C GLY A 443 6.44 -3.01 -11.26
N SER A 444 7.26 -2.40 -12.12
CA SER A 444 7.49 -2.85 -13.49
C SER A 444 8.13 -4.23 -13.56
N LEU A 445 7.52 -5.14 -14.32
CA LEU A 445 8.09 -6.46 -14.65
C LEU A 445 9.45 -6.32 -15.35
N ASP A 446 9.55 -5.36 -16.26
CA ASP A 446 10.73 -5.18 -17.09
C ASP A 446 11.90 -4.66 -16.26
N GLU A 447 11.63 -3.84 -15.24
CA GLU A 447 12.66 -3.39 -14.29
C GLU A 447 13.11 -4.52 -13.36
N SER A 448 12.23 -5.45 -12.99
CA SER A 448 12.63 -6.66 -12.24
C SER A 448 13.60 -7.52 -13.06
N ILE A 449 13.26 -7.75 -14.33
CA ILE A 449 14.12 -8.52 -15.26
C ILE A 449 15.46 -7.81 -15.47
N GLY A 450 15.45 -6.50 -15.72
CA GLY A 450 16.66 -5.71 -15.93
C GLY A 450 17.55 -5.66 -14.69
N LEU A 451 16.98 -5.48 -13.49
CA LEU A 451 17.74 -5.51 -12.24
C LEU A 451 18.34 -6.90 -12.00
N THR A 452 17.58 -7.98 -12.23
CA THR A 452 18.11 -9.36 -12.15
C THR A 452 19.29 -9.56 -13.11
N GLY A 453 19.21 -9.04 -14.33
CA GLY A 453 20.28 -9.07 -15.33
C GLY A 453 21.59 -8.42 -14.89
N LEU A 454 21.57 -7.60 -13.83
CA LEU A 454 22.80 -7.06 -13.24
C LEU A 454 23.61 -8.09 -12.43
N PHE A 455 23.01 -9.23 -12.08
CA PHE A 455 23.60 -10.20 -11.15
C PHE A 455 23.70 -11.62 -11.71
N VAL A 456 22.88 -11.97 -12.69
CA VAL A 456 22.90 -13.30 -13.34
C VAL A 456 23.28 -13.19 -14.81
N PRO A 457 24.06 -14.15 -15.34
CA PRO A 457 24.42 -14.18 -16.75
C PRO A 457 23.20 -14.42 -17.64
N ASN A 458 23.34 -14.14 -18.94
CA ASN A 458 22.28 -14.33 -19.95
C ASN A 458 21.48 -15.64 -19.75
N GLY A 459 20.19 -15.51 -19.43
CA GLY A 459 19.35 -16.62 -19.00
C GLY A 459 17.88 -16.26 -18.81
N PRO A 460 16.98 -17.24 -18.67
CA PRO A 460 15.59 -16.97 -18.30
C PRO A 460 15.52 -16.35 -16.90
N VAL A 461 14.69 -15.34 -16.70
CA VAL A 461 14.45 -14.74 -15.38
C VAL A 461 13.10 -15.18 -14.84
N VAL A 462 12.08 -15.14 -15.70
CA VAL A 462 10.70 -15.44 -15.33
C VAL A 462 9.93 -15.98 -16.53
N GLN A 463 8.97 -16.86 -16.27
CA GLN A 463 8.04 -17.34 -17.28
C GLN A 463 6.67 -16.70 -17.05
N VAL A 464 6.06 -16.16 -18.10
CA VAL A 464 4.75 -15.50 -18.03
C VAL A 464 3.76 -16.31 -18.87
N ARG A 465 2.71 -16.84 -18.26
CA ARG A 465 1.64 -17.57 -18.93
C ARG A 465 0.41 -16.68 -19.07
N ASP A 466 0.04 -16.35 -20.30
CA ASP A 466 -1.27 -15.79 -20.63
C ASP A 466 -2.28 -16.93 -20.92
N THR A 467 -3.51 -16.60 -21.32
CA THR A 467 -4.56 -17.60 -21.60
C THR A 467 -4.24 -18.54 -22.76
N ARG A 468 -3.20 -18.28 -23.56
CA ARG A 468 -2.89 -19.01 -24.80
C ARG A 468 -1.46 -19.57 -24.84
N THR A 469 -0.51 -18.88 -24.22
CA THR A 469 0.93 -19.08 -24.43
C THR A 469 1.74 -18.86 -23.15
N VAL A 470 2.83 -19.61 -23.03
CA VAL A 470 3.88 -19.37 -22.04
C VAL A 470 5.03 -18.64 -22.74
N ARG A 471 5.43 -17.49 -22.23
CA ARG A 471 6.56 -16.68 -22.72
C ARG A 471 7.66 -16.66 -21.68
N VAL A 472 8.87 -17.04 -22.09
CA VAL A 472 10.06 -16.94 -21.24
C VAL A 472 10.65 -15.54 -21.41
N ARG A 473 10.73 -14.79 -20.32
CA ARG A 473 11.38 -13.48 -20.29
C ARG A 473 12.83 -13.64 -19.83
N ARG A 474 13.72 -12.92 -20.51
CA ARG A 474 15.16 -12.95 -20.34
C ARG A 474 15.64 -11.51 -20.31
N ASP A 475 16.70 -11.25 -19.57
CA ASP A 475 17.51 -10.08 -19.86
C ASP A 475 18.41 -10.42 -21.06
N ASN A 476 18.51 -9.49 -22.01
CA ASN A 476 19.30 -9.65 -23.23
C ASN A 476 20.46 -8.64 -23.30
N ASP A 477 20.59 -7.77 -22.29
CA ASP A 477 21.73 -6.87 -22.19
C ASP A 477 22.95 -7.67 -21.72
N ASP A 478 24.04 -7.62 -22.49
CA ASP A 478 25.28 -8.29 -22.11
C ASP A 478 25.88 -7.62 -20.86
N GLY A 479 25.68 -8.29 -19.72
CA GLY A 479 26.56 -8.34 -18.55
C GLY A 479 26.93 -7.02 -17.90
N PHE A 480 26.21 -6.66 -16.83
CA PHE A 480 26.85 -6.01 -15.69
C PHE A 480 27.48 -7.11 -14.83
N ALA A 481 28.80 -7.04 -14.63
CA ALA A 481 29.56 -8.08 -13.94
C ALA A 481 29.65 -7.81 -12.44
N PHE A 482 28.49 -7.74 -11.75
CA PHE A 482 28.54 -7.76 -10.29
C PHE A 482 28.84 -9.18 -9.83
N ASP A 483 30.07 -9.42 -9.39
CA ASP A 483 30.57 -10.76 -9.03
C ASP A 483 30.80 -10.95 -7.53
N LEU A 484 30.59 -9.91 -6.71
CA LEU A 484 30.79 -9.99 -5.26
C LEU A 484 29.65 -10.77 -4.57
N PRO A 485 29.87 -11.26 -3.33
CA PRO A 485 28.82 -11.80 -2.47
C PRO A 485 27.57 -10.93 -2.43
N LEU A 486 26.41 -11.58 -2.52
CA LEU A 486 25.11 -10.93 -2.61
C LEU A 486 24.15 -11.51 -1.55
N VAL A 487 23.53 -10.63 -0.79
CA VAL A 487 22.39 -10.93 0.09
C VAL A 487 21.19 -10.09 -0.35
N VAL A 488 19.99 -10.67 -0.33
CA VAL A 488 18.74 -9.96 -0.59
C VAL A 488 17.87 -10.04 0.66
N LEU A 489 17.52 -8.89 1.21
CA LEU A 489 16.68 -8.77 2.40
C LEU A 489 15.22 -8.54 1.99
N VAL A 490 14.31 -9.37 2.49
CA VAL A 490 12.87 -9.33 2.16
C VAL A 490 11.99 -9.40 3.41
N ASN A 491 10.73 -9.01 3.31
CA ASN A 491 9.73 -9.22 4.36
C ASN A 491 8.38 -9.68 3.76
N ALA A 492 7.37 -9.90 4.60
CA ALA A 492 6.02 -10.30 4.18
C ALA A 492 5.33 -9.30 3.24
N SER A 493 5.80 -8.04 3.23
CA SER A 493 5.32 -6.96 2.36
C SER A 493 6.05 -6.93 1.00
N SER A 494 7.17 -7.64 0.84
CA SER A 494 7.87 -7.78 -0.44
C SER A 494 6.98 -8.56 -1.41
N ALA A 495 6.61 -7.97 -2.55
CA ALA A 495 5.64 -8.59 -3.46
C ALA A 495 6.03 -8.47 -4.94
N SER A 496 5.47 -9.35 -5.76
CA SER A 496 5.37 -9.16 -7.21
C SER A 496 6.76 -9.08 -7.88
N ALA A 497 7.19 -7.93 -8.40
CA ALA A 497 8.51 -7.73 -9.00
C ALA A 497 9.68 -8.04 -8.03
N SER A 498 9.50 -7.78 -6.73
CA SER A 498 10.47 -8.13 -5.68
C SER A 498 10.62 -9.64 -5.54
N GLU A 499 9.50 -10.37 -5.66
CA GLU A 499 9.48 -11.83 -5.57
C GLU A 499 10.08 -12.47 -6.81
N ILE A 500 9.87 -11.90 -8.00
CA ILE A 500 10.53 -12.32 -9.23
C ILE A 500 12.05 -12.18 -9.08
N PHE A 501 12.52 -11.03 -8.60
CA PHE A 501 13.95 -10.77 -8.39
C PHE A 501 14.53 -11.74 -7.36
N ALA A 502 13.94 -11.84 -6.17
CA ALA A 502 14.42 -12.72 -5.11
C ALA A 502 14.41 -14.19 -5.53
N ALA A 503 13.34 -14.65 -6.18
CA ALA A 503 13.24 -16.02 -6.69
C ALA A 503 14.30 -16.31 -7.76
N ALA A 504 14.59 -15.37 -8.67
CA ALA A 504 15.63 -15.54 -9.67
C ALA A 504 17.02 -15.62 -9.03
N ILE A 505 17.35 -14.71 -8.10
CA ILE A 505 18.63 -14.76 -7.37
C ILE A 505 18.79 -16.11 -6.63
N GLN A 506 17.72 -16.61 -6.00
CA GLN A 506 17.71 -17.89 -5.32
C GLN A 506 17.84 -19.09 -6.28
N ASP A 507 17.07 -19.11 -7.38
CA ASP A 507 17.06 -20.20 -8.36
C ASP A 507 18.41 -20.36 -9.05
N TYR A 508 19.07 -19.24 -9.36
CA TYR A 508 20.42 -19.23 -9.93
C TYR A 508 21.51 -19.53 -8.90
N GLU A 509 21.15 -19.67 -7.61
CA GLU A 509 22.08 -19.81 -6.49
C GLU A 509 23.08 -18.66 -6.44
N ARG A 510 22.67 -17.45 -6.90
CA ARG A 510 23.55 -16.30 -7.07
C ARG A 510 23.78 -15.54 -5.75
N GLY A 511 22.78 -15.52 -4.89
CA GLY A 511 22.83 -14.82 -3.60
C GLY A 511 21.97 -15.54 -2.58
N VAL A 512 22.04 -15.07 -1.33
CA VAL A 512 21.30 -15.63 -0.21
C VAL A 512 20.11 -14.74 0.10
N ILE A 513 18.91 -15.31 0.14
CA ILE A 513 17.69 -14.59 0.53
C ILE A 513 17.56 -14.65 2.05
N VAL A 514 17.35 -13.51 2.69
CA VAL A 514 17.25 -13.36 4.15
C VAL A 514 16.00 -12.55 4.46
N GLY A 515 15.27 -12.87 5.52
CA GLY A 515 14.08 -12.08 5.89
C GLY A 515 13.02 -12.85 6.64
N ASP A 516 11.78 -12.36 6.58
CA ASP A 516 10.60 -13.00 7.17
C ASP A 516 10.38 -14.43 6.66
N ARG A 517 9.46 -15.17 7.29
CA ARG A 517 9.16 -16.57 6.92
C ARG A 517 8.81 -16.75 5.44
N VAL A 518 8.11 -15.78 4.86
CA VAL A 518 7.66 -15.81 3.47
C VAL A 518 7.39 -14.39 2.98
N THR A 519 7.60 -14.14 1.68
CA THR A 519 7.14 -12.90 1.02
C THR A 519 5.63 -12.92 0.74
N HIS A 520 5.10 -11.86 0.14
CA HIS A 520 3.65 -11.65 0.01
C HIS A 520 2.90 -12.76 -0.74
N GLY A 521 3.50 -13.39 -1.75
CA GLY A 521 2.88 -14.45 -2.54
C GLY A 521 2.13 -13.99 -3.77
N LYS A 522 2.45 -12.83 -4.34
CA LYS A 522 1.80 -12.37 -5.56
C LYS A 522 2.44 -13.06 -6.77
N GLY A 523 1.64 -13.73 -7.59
CA GLY A 523 2.08 -14.49 -8.77
C GLY A 523 1.33 -14.14 -10.04
N THR A 524 0.63 -13.00 -10.06
CA THR A 524 -0.20 -12.52 -11.17
C THR A 524 0.37 -11.23 -11.77
N VAL A 525 0.10 -11.05 -13.06
CA VAL A 525 0.45 -9.85 -13.84
C VAL A 525 -0.83 -9.18 -14.29
N GLN A 526 -0.96 -7.90 -13.95
CA GLN A 526 -2.08 -7.08 -14.34
C GLN A 526 -1.77 -6.31 -15.63
N SER A 527 -2.81 -5.99 -16.39
CA SER A 527 -2.73 -5.04 -17.51
C SER A 527 -3.68 -3.88 -17.26
N VAL A 528 -3.27 -2.67 -17.66
CA VAL A 528 -4.10 -1.48 -17.61
C VAL A 528 -4.55 -1.13 -19.03
N PHE A 529 -5.85 -1.23 -19.27
CA PHE A 529 -6.50 -0.92 -20.53
C PHE A 529 -7.33 0.35 -20.40
N GLN A 530 -6.86 1.44 -21.00
CA GLN A 530 -7.58 2.72 -21.01
C GLN A 530 -8.85 2.62 -21.88
N LEU A 531 -10.00 2.96 -21.30
CA LEU A 531 -11.30 2.77 -21.95
C LEU A 531 -11.55 3.79 -23.07
N ASN A 532 -10.87 4.93 -23.03
CA ASN A 532 -10.94 5.97 -24.07
C ASN A 532 -10.49 5.46 -25.47
N ARG A 533 -9.90 4.27 -25.58
CA ARG A 533 -9.59 3.67 -26.90
C ARG A 533 -10.83 3.21 -27.66
N HIS A 534 -11.92 2.99 -26.95
CA HIS A 534 -13.17 2.63 -27.60
C HIS A 534 -13.75 3.86 -28.29
N ARG A 535 -14.11 3.77 -29.57
CA ARG A 535 -14.58 4.91 -30.39
C ARG A 535 -15.73 5.69 -29.74
N LEU A 536 -16.60 5.02 -29.00
CA LEU A 536 -17.73 5.67 -28.30
C LEU A 536 -17.32 6.41 -27.02
N LEU A 537 -16.13 6.13 -26.47
CA LEU A 537 -15.63 6.66 -25.21
C LEU A 537 -14.42 7.59 -25.40
N GLU A 538 -13.94 7.77 -26.64
CA GLU A 538 -12.73 8.53 -26.98
C GLU A 538 -12.70 9.93 -26.37
N LYS A 539 -13.82 10.65 -26.38
CA LYS A 539 -13.92 12.03 -25.88
C LYS A 539 -14.29 12.13 -24.40
N ALA A 540 -14.52 11.00 -23.73
CA ALA A 540 -14.97 10.96 -22.35
C ALA A 540 -13.81 10.62 -21.40
N ARG A 541 -13.81 11.20 -20.19
CA ARG A 541 -12.86 10.82 -19.13
C ARG A 541 -13.41 9.60 -18.38
N VAL A 542 -13.25 8.41 -18.94
CA VAL A 542 -13.83 7.18 -18.39
C VAL A 542 -12.82 6.26 -17.70
N GLY A 543 -11.54 6.65 -17.65
CA GLY A 543 -10.53 5.90 -16.90
C GLY A 543 -10.05 4.63 -17.60
N ALA A 544 -9.78 3.58 -16.82
CA ALA A 544 -9.17 2.34 -17.30
C ALA A 544 -9.67 1.10 -16.56
N LEU A 545 -9.64 -0.03 -17.26
CA LEU A 545 -9.77 -1.35 -16.67
C LEU A 545 -8.39 -1.87 -16.27
N LYS A 546 -8.19 -2.23 -15.01
CA LYS A 546 -7.03 -2.99 -14.55
C LYS A 546 -7.48 -4.43 -14.35
N TYR A 547 -6.86 -5.39 -15.01
CA TYR A 547 -7.27 -6.79 -14.90
C TYR A 547 -6.09 -7.74 -14.93
N THR A 548 -6.21 -8.89 -14.26
CA THR A 548 -5.19 -9.94 -14.31
C THR A 548 -5.18 -10.59 -15.69
N MET A 549 -4.08 -10.42 -16.43
CA MET A 549 -3.91 -10.90 -17.80
C MET A 549 -3.07 -12.18 -17.87
N ALA A 550 -2.18 -12.38 -16.90
CA ALA A 550 -1.25 -13.51 -16.89
C ALA A 550 -0.86 -13.92 -15.47
N LYS A 551 -0.30 -15.12 -15.34
CA LYS A 551 0.44 -15.57 -14.16
C LYS A 551 1.93 -15.64 -14.47
N PHE A 552 2.77 -15.41 -13.47
CA PHE A 552 4.20 -15.62 -13.59
C PHE A 552 4.70 -16.80 -12.77
N TYR A 553 5.79 -17.38 -13.23
CA TYR A 553 6.41 -18.59 -12.70
C TYR A 553 7.92 -18.42 -12.68
N ARG A 554 8.53 -19.03 -11.68
CA ARG A 554 9.97 -19.19 -11.54
C ARG A 554 10.55 -19.94 -12.74
N VAL A 555 11.86 -19.82 -12.92
CA VAL A 555 12.58 -20.61 -13.95
C VAL A 555 12.51 -22.11 -13.66
N THR A 556 12.33 -22.48 -12.40
CA THR A 556 12.07 -23.84 -11.92
C THR A 556 10.67 -24.37 -12.23
N GLY A 557 9.77 -23.52 -12.73
CA GLY A 557 8.39 -23.89 -13.10
C GLY A 557 7.33 -23.60 -12.03
N ASN A 558 7.74 -23.43 -10.77
CA ASN A 558 6.82 -23.14 -9.66
C ASN A 558 6.30 -21.70 -9.72
N SER A 559 5.05 -21.46 -9.36
CA SER A 559 4.52 -20.11 -9.14
C SER A 559 4.85 -19.60 -7.72
N THR A 560 4.92 -18.27 -7.56
CA THR A 560 4.91 -17.59 -6.25
C THR A 560 3.49 -17.37 -5.73
N GLN A 561 2.46 -17.56 -6.56
CA GLN A 561 1.07 -17.27 -6.20
C GLN A 561 0.66 -17.98 -4.89
N ARG A 562 0.17 -17.22 -3.90
CA ARG A 562 -0.20 -17.63 -2.53
C ARG A 562 0.93 -18.13 -1.61
N HIS A 563 2.13 -18.41 -2.14
CA HIS A 563 3.22 -19.05 -1.37
C HIS A 563 4.51 -18.23 -1.31
N GLY A 564 4.64 -17.20 -2.14
CA GLY A 564 5.78 -16.31 -2.20
C GLY A 564 7.12 -16.99 -2.44
N VAL A 565 8.16 -16.35 -1.91
CA VAL A 565 9.54 -16.81 -1.86
C VAL A 565 9.86 -17.05 -0.39
N THR A 566 10.25 -18.27 -0.07
CA THR A 566 10.76 -18.60 1.27
C THR A 566 12.25 -18.25 1.33
N PRO A 567 12.68 -17.37 2.25
CA PRO A 567 14.09 -17.05 2.40
C PRO A 567 14.97 -18.25 2.78
N ASP A 568 16.25 -18.15 2.46
CA ASP A 568 17.25 -19.13 2.85
C ASP A 568 17.59 -18.99 4.34
N VAL A 569 17.62 -17.77 4.89
CA VAL A 569 17.76 -17.53 6.33
C VAL A 569 16.52 -16.77 6.81
N ILE A 570 15.78 -17.37 7.74
CA ILE A 570 14.50 -16.83 8.22
C ILE A 570 14.69 -16.12 9.55
N TYR A 571 14.12 -14.93 9.67
CA TYR A 571 14.00 -14.15 10.89
C TYR A 571 12.52 -14.08 11.28
N PRO A 572 12.16 -14.47 12.53
CA PRO A 572 10.83 -14.20 13.07
C PRO A 572 10.50 -12.71 13.02
N SER A 573 9.24 -12.38 12.77
CA SER A 573 8.77 -11.00 12.65
C SER A 573 7.35 -10.83 13.16
N PHE A 574 6.96 -9.60 13.51
CA PHE A 574 5.57 -9.27 13.86
C PHE A 574 4.58 -9.64 12.76
N PHE A 575 5.04 -9.65 11.50
CA PHE A 575 4.24 -10.06 10.34
C PHE A 575 3.81 -11.53 10.39
N ASP A 576 4.50 -12.41 11.12
CA ASP A 576 4.14 -13.83 11.24
C ASP A 576 2.78 -14.06 11.93
N HIS A 577 2.29 -13.05 12.66
CA HIS A 577 1.02 -13.08 13.38
C HIS A 577 -0.08 -12.25 12.70
N LEU A 578 0.17 -11.73 11.51
CA LEU A 578 -0.79 -10.96 10.73
C LEU A 578 -1.28 -11.80 9.55
N GLU A 579 -2.56 -11.65 9.21
CA GLU A 579 -3.17 -12.25 8.01
C GLU A 579 -2.76 -11.46 6.76
N LEU A 580 -1.46 -11.45 6.48
CA LEU A 580 -0.86 -10.75 5.37
C LEU A 580 -0.42 -11.73 4.27
N GLY A 581 -0.61 -11.29 3.03
CA GLY A 581 -0.20 -12.03 1.84
C GLY A 581 -1.36 -12.47 0.98
N GLU A 582 -1.03 -12.83 -0.26
CA GLU A 582 -1.96 -13.24 -1.31
C GLU A 582 -2.80 -14.46 -0.89
N GLY A 583 -2.25 -15.32 -0.03
CA GLY A 583 -2.96 -16.51 0.49
C GLY A 583 -4.17 -16.19 1.37
N HIS A 584 -4.23 -14.97 1.94
CA HIS A 584 -5.31 -14.50 2.79
C HIS A 584 -6.34 -13.63 2.05
N LEU A 585 -6.09 -13.30 0.78
CA LEU A 585 -7.01 -12.49 -0.02
C LEU A 585 -8.13 -13.36 -0.61
N ASP A 586 -9.36 -12.84 -0.52
CA ASP A 586 -10.51 -13.47 -1.16
C ASP A 586 -10.33 -13.57 -2.67
N ASN A 587 -10.79 -14.70 -3.23
CA ASN A 587 -10.72 -15.00 -4.66
C ASN A 587 -9.30 -14.95 -5.27
N ALA A 588 -8.23 -14.95 -4.47
CA ALA A 588 -6.86 -15.01 -4.98
C ALA A 588 -6.70 -16.25 -5.88
N MET A 589 -6.00 -16.12 -7.00
CA MET A 589 -5.84 -17.26 -7.92
C MET A 589 -5.09 -18.43 -7.23
N PRO A 590 -5.41 -19.69 -7.55
CA PRO A 590 -4.74 -20.84 -6.95
C PRO A 590 -3.27 -20.92 -7.38
N TRP A 591 -2.45 -21.55 -6.55
CA TRP A 591 -1.08 -21.93 -6.90
C TRP A 591 -1.09 -23.06 -7.95
N ASP A 592 -0.12 -23.04 -8.87
CA ASP A 592 0.16 -24.13 -9.80
C ASP A 592 1.60 -24.04 -10.36
N GLU A 593 1.96 -25.01 -11.20
CA GLU A 593 3.29 -25.15 -11.80
C GLU A 593 3.23 -25.32 -13.33
N ILE A 594 4.33 -25.00 -13.99
CA ILE A 594 4.55 -25.21 -15.41
C ILE A 594 5.90 -25.87 -15.66
N ARG A 595 6.19 -26.20 -16.93
CA ARG A 595 7.47 -26.80 -17.30
C ARG A 595 8.66 -25.90 -16.90
N PRO A 596 9.71 -26.44 -16.25
CA PRO A 596 10.93 -25.70 -15.94
C PRO A 596 11.70 -25.32 -17.22
N GLN A 597 12.48 -24.24 -17.14
CA GLN A 597 13.45 -23.86 -18.15
C GLN A 597 14.83 -24.41 -17.81
N GLU A 598 15.62 -24.69 -18.84
CA GLU A 598 17.05 -24.94 -18.66
C GLU A 598 17.79 -23.60 -18.49
N PHE A 599 18.61 -23.53 -17.44
CA PHE A 599 19.47 -22.39 -17.16
C PHE A 599 20.76 -22.89 -16.51
N ARG A 600 21.83 -22.10 -16.65
CA ARG A 600 23.09 -22.37 -15.98
C ARG A 600 23.10 -21.64 -14.64
N LYS A 601 23.39 -22.39 -13.59
CA LYS A 601 23.58 -21.82 -12.24
C LYS A 601 24.78 -20.88 -12.23
N SER A 602 24.82 -19.98 -11.26
CA SER A 602 25.93 -19.07 -11.02
C SER A 602 27.27 -19.81 -10.91
N MET A 603 28.34 -19.24 -11.49
CA MET A 603 29.71 -19.72 -11.28
C MET A 603 30.11 -19.65 -9.80
N HIS A 604 29.50 -18.73 -9.06
CA HIS A 604 29.65 -18.56 -7.61
C HIS A 604 28.38 -19.03 -6.89
N SER A 605 28.01 -20.30 -7.07
CA SER A 605 26.86 -20.87 -6.36
C SER A 605 27.04 -20.78 -4.84
N VAL A 606 26.05 -20.20 -4.16
CA VAL A 606 26.01 -20.12 -2.69
C VAL A 606 25.50 -21.40 -2.02
N ARG A 607 24.99 -22.38 -2.80
CA ARG A 607 24.29 -23.56 -2.31
C ARG A 607 25.09 -24.37 -1.28
N GLU A 608 26.39 -24.50 -1.51
CA GLU A 608 27.28 -25.25 -0.62
C GLU A 608 27.47 -24.57 0.75
N PHE A 609 27.26 -23.25 0.82
CA PHE A 609 27.42 -22.46 2.04
C PHE A 609 26.14 -22.35 2.87
N LEU A 610 24.96 -22.60 2.29
CA LEU A 610 23.67 -22.38 2.95
C LEU A 610 23.55 -23.07 4.31
N GLY A 611 24.02 -24.31 4.44
CA GLY A 611 24.00 -25.02 5.73
C GLY A 611 24.83 -24.32 6.81
N ALA A 612 26.03 -23.86 6.46
CA ALA A 612 26.92 -23.13 7.37
C ALA A 612 26.39 -21.74 7.69
N LEU A 613 25.83 -21.03 6.70
CA LEU A 613 25.23 -19.71 6.88
C LEU A 613 24.03 -19.76 7.81
N LYS A 614 23.13 -20.72 7.62
CA LYS A 614 21.98 -20.95 8.53
C LYS A 614 22.45 -21.18 9.96
N ALA A 615 23.39 -22.09 10.16
CA ALA A 615 23.90 -22.41 11.50
C ALA A 615 24.53 -21.19 12.19
N ARG A 616 25.38 -20.43 11.47
CA ARG A 616 26.00 -19.21 12.00
C ARG A 616 25.00 -18.09 12.26
N ALA A 617 24.00 -17.93 11.39
CA ALA A 617 22.92 -16.98 11.60
C ALA A 617 22.13 -17.33 12.86
N THR A 618 21.68 -18.58 13.02
CA THR A 618 20.98 -19.04 14.22
C THR A 618 21.81 -18.82 15.50
N GLU A 619 23.08 -19.21 15.49
CA GLU A 619 23.97 -19.01 16.64
C GLU A 619 24.13 -17.52 16.99
N ARG A 620 24.18 -16.64 15.99
CA ARG A 620 24.25 -15.18 16.18
C ARG A 620 22.97 -14.64 16.82
N LEU A 621 21.81 -15.03 16.29
CA LEU A 621 20.50 -14.62 16.80
C LEU A 621 20.25 -15.10 18.24
N GLU A 622 20.74 -16.29 18.61
CA GLU A 622 20.62 -16.83 19.97
C GLU A 622 21.50 -16.11 21.00
N LYS A 623 22.61 -15.50 20.55
CA LYS A 623 23.54 -14.76 21.42
C LYS A 623 23.27 -13.27 21.46
N ASP A 624 22.50 -12.75 20.50
CA ASP A 624 22.11 -11.35 20.45
C ASP A 624 20.98 -11.08 21.44
N GLY A 625 21.29 -10.34 22.51
CA GLY A 625 20.32 -10.04 23.57
C GLY A 625 19.11 -9.26 23.06
N GLU A 626 19.32 -8.35 22.12
CA GLU A 626 18.28 -7.51 21.54
C GLU A 626 17.32 -8.36 20.68
N PHE A 627 17.87 -9.29 19.90
CA PHE A 627 17.06 -10.23 19.12
C PHE A 627 16.28 -11.21 20.01
N VAL A 628 16.89 -11.68 21.12
CA VAL A 628 16.21 -12.55 22.08
C VAL A 628 15.01 -11.85 22.71
N ASP A 629 15.11 -10.56 23.00
CA ASP A 629 14.00 -9.77 23.53
C ASP A 629 12.96 -9.48 22.46
N LEU A 630 13.37 -9.13 21.23
CA LEU A 630 12.48 -9.00 20.08
C LEU A 630 11.62 -10.26 19.86
N ARG A 631 12.20 -11.45 19.98
CA ARG A 631 11.44 -12.70 19.83
C ARG A 631 10.34 -12.84 20.88
N LYS A 632 10.59 -12.44 22.13
CA LYS A 632 9.55 -12.43 23.18
C LYS A 632 8.45 -11.43 22.86
N ASP A 633 8.81 -10.28 22.30
CA ASP A 633 7.86 -9.25 21.88
C ASP A 633 6.95 -9.76 20.76
N ILE A 634 7.51 -10.47 19.78
CA ILE A 634 6.77 -11.10 18.68
C ILE A 634 5.78 -12.14 19.24
N ASP A 635 6.23 -13.03 20.13
CA ASP A 635 5.37 -14.05 20.74
C ASP A 635 4.19 -13.41 21.51
N ARG A 636 4.47 -12.39 22.33
CA ARG A 636 3.44 -11.65 23.10
C ARG A 636 2.48 -10.88 22.18
N TYR A 637 2.98 -10.34 21.07
CA TYR A 637 2.14 -9.72 20.05
C TYR A 637 1.19 -10.73 19.39
N GLY A 638 1.68 -11.94 19.11
CA GLY A 638 0.88 -13.04 18.54
C GLY A 638 -0.30 -13.46 19.42
N GLU A 639 -0.08 -13.62 20.72
CA GLU A 639 -1.15 -13.93 21.70
C GLU A 639 -2.27 -12.87 21.68
N ARG A 640 -1.90 -11.63 21.39
CA ARG A 640 -2.80 -10.49 21.38
C ARG A 640 -3.61 -10.36 20.09
N GLN A 641 -3.01 -10.60 18.92
CA GLN A 641 -3.73 -10.52 17.64
C GLN A 641 -4.92 -11.50 17.56
N GLY A 642 -4.91 -12.57 18.35
CA GLY A 642 -6.04 -13.49 18.47
C GLY A 642 -7.29 -12.89 19.15
N GLN A 643 -7.20 -11.72 19.78
CA GLN A 643 -8.32 -11.09 20.49
C GLN A 643 -9.15 -10.20 19.55
N LYS A 644 -10.35 -10.65 19.18
CA LYS A 644 -11.33 -9.86 18.39
C LYS A 644 -12.17 -8.90 19.24
N MET A 645 -12.13 -9.05 20.56
CA MET A 645 -12.90 -8.26 21.52
C MET A 645 -12.06 -7.12 22.10
N ILE A 646 -12.71 -6.00 22.39
CA ILE A 646 -12.12 -4.87 23.07
C ILE A 646 -12.95 -4.49 24.30
N SER A 647 -12.27 -4.30 25.43
CA SER A 647 -12.90 -3.82 26.65
C SER A 647 -13.40 -2.39 26.53
N LEU A 648 -14.62 -2.13 26.98
CA LEU A 648 -15.21 -0.80 27.20
C LEU A 648 -15.05 -0.33 28.66
N ASN A 649 -14.32 -1.09 29.48
CA ASN A 649 -13.88 -0.69 30.81
C ASN A 649 -12.61 0.17 30.72
N ARG A 650 -12.61 1.32 31.41
CA ARG A 650 -11.54 2.30 31.43
C ARG A 650 -10.22 1.73 31.95
N ASP A 651 -10.23 1.06 33.09
CA ASP A 651 -9.00 0.61 33.75
C ASP A 651 -8.33 -0.51 32.95
N LYS A 652 -9.12 -1.43 32.39
CA LYS A 652 -8.63 -2.42 31.41
C LYS A 652 -8.06 -1.75 30.16
N ARG A 653 -8.68 -0.67 29.67
CA ARG A 653 -8.21 0.06 28.48
C ARG A 653 -6.93 0.86 28.72
N VAL A 654 -6.74 1.43 29.91
CA VAL A 654 -5.49 2.08 30.31
C VAL A 654 -4.36 1.04 30.40
N ALA A 655 -4.61 -0.11 31.03
CA ALA A 655 -3.60 -1.17 31.12
C ALA A 655 -3.20 -1.71 29.74
N LEU A 656 -4.16 -1.90 28.83
CA LEU A 656 -3.87 -2.29 27.45
C LEU A 656 -3.06 -1.21 26.72
N ARG A 657 -3.43 0.06 26.87
CA ARG A 657 -2.81 1.17 26.16
C ARG A 657 -1.28 1.25 26.35
N GLU A 658 -0.79 1.13 27.58
CA GLU A 658 0.66 1.16 27.87
C GLU A 658 1.39 0.04 27.12
N GLU A 659 0.73 -1.10 26.95
CA GLU A 659 1.23 -2.22 26.17
C GLU A 659 1.12 -1.98 24.64
N ASP A 660 0.07 -1.32 24.13
CA ASP A 660 -0.06 -0.91 22.71
C ASP A 660 1.08 0.03 22.31
N GLU A 661 1.34 1.03 23.15
CA GLU A 661 2.40 2.04 22.93
C GLU A 661 3.76 1.38 22.91
N TYR A 662 4.04 0.48 23.87
CA TYR A 662 5.24 -0.32 23.88
C TYR A 662 5.43 -1.08 22.56
N PHE A 663 4.43 -1.84 22.10
CA PHE A 663 4.55 -2.58 20.85
C PHE A 663 4.64 -1.70 19.62
N THR A 664 3.96 -0.55 19.61
CA THR A 664 3.99 0.40 18.49
C THR A 664 5.39 0.96 18.31
N GLU A 665 5.98 1.49 19.39
CA GLU A 665 7.34 2.02 19.35
C GLU A 665 8.34 0.92 19.06
N ARG A 666 8.19 -0.26 19.70
CA ARG A 666 9.04 -1.41 19.44
C ARG A 666 9.00 -1.86 17.97
N THR A 667 7.82 -1.85 17.36
CA THR A 667 7.65 -2.24 15.96
C THR A 667 8.27 -1.21 15.01
N LYS A 668 8.09 0.09 15.28
CA LYS A 668 8.73 1.18 14.51
C LYS A 668 10.24 1.06 14.53
N ASP A 669 10.80 0.88 15.73
CA ASP A 669 12.22 0.70 15.99
C ASP A 669 12.81 -0.48 15.19
N VAL A 670 12.15 -1.64 15.28
CA VAL A 670 12.60 -2.88 14.66
C VAL A 670 12.47 -2.86 13.14
N LEU A 671 11.42 -2.23 12.61
CA LEU A 671 11.17 -2.15 11.17
C LEU A 671 11.88 -0.96 10.51
N GLY A 672 12.54 -0.09 11.27
CA GLY A 672 13.26 1.07 10.74
C GLY A 672 12.33 2.18 10.22
N PHE A 673 11.06 2.20 10.63
CA PHE A 673 10.10 3.25 10.25
C PHE A 673 10.25 4.44 11.22
N ARG A 674 11.11 5.41 10.87
CA ARG A 674 11.26 6.66 11.61
C ARG A 674 10.50 7.80 10.93
N ASP A 675 9.94 8.70 11.72
CA ASP A 675 9.41 9.96 11.23
C ASP A 675 10.58 10.90 10.91
N GLU A 676 10.54 11.62 9.78
CA GLU A 676 11.64 12.50 9.33
C GLU A 676 11.99 13.59 10.35
N SER A 677 11.07 13.94 11.25
CA SER A 677 11.30 14.91 12.33
C SER A 677 12.23 14.41 13.44
N GLU A 678 12.52 13.11 13.49
CA GLU A 678 13.37 12.47 14.51
C GLU A 678 14.78 12.13 13.98
N GLU A 679 15.06 12.36 12.69
CA GLU A 679 16.38 12.10 12.09
C GLU A 679 17.48 13.05 12.61
N ASP A 680 17.10 14.18 13.21
CA ASP A 680 18.02 15.22 13.67
C ASP A 680 18.63 14.97 15.08
N GLU A 681 18.26 13.89 15.78
CA GLU A 681 18.85 13.55 17.08
C GLU A 681 19.96 12.47 17.00
N PRO A 682 21.25 12.84 17.15
CA PRO A 682 22.38 11.91 16.98
C PRO A 682 22.53 10.86 18.10
N GLU A 683 21.81 10.99 19.23
CA GLU A 683 21.96 10.11 20.39
C GLU A 683 21.04 8.87 20.36
N ASN A 684 20.08 8.80 19.44
CA ASN A 684 19.06 7.74 19.39
C ASN A 684 19.13 6.93 18.08
N LYS A 685 20.31 6.47 17.64
CA LYS A 685 20.40 5.53 16.51
C LYS A 685 19.99 4.12 16.97
N VAL A 686 18.71 3.80 16.85
CA VAL A 686 18.20 2.43 16.94
C VAL A 686 18.86 1.64 15.82
N ILE A 687 19.51 0.56 16.19
CA ILE A 687 20.15 -0.35 15.25
C ILE A 687 19.03 -1.12 14.56
N ASP A 688 18.93 -1.04 13.23
CA ASP A 688 18.06 -1.92 12.46
C ASP A 688 18.59 -3.36 12.61
N ILE A 689 17.93 -4.13 13.48
CA ILE A 689 18.35 -5.46 13.92
C ILE A 689 18.37 -6.43 12.73
N TYR A 690 17.37 -6.38 11.85
CA TYR A 690 17.29 -7.28 10.70
C TYR A 690 18.37 -6.96 9.67
N LEU A 691 18.58 -5.68 9.37
CA LEU A 691 19.65 -5.24 8.48
C LEU A 691 21.03 -5.62 9.05
N HIS A 692 21.24 -5.40 10.35
CA HIS A 692 22.48 -5.77 11.02
C HIS A 692 22.78 -7.27 10.90
N HIS A 693 21.79 -8.14 11.18
CA HIS A 693 21.98 -9.58 11.04
C HIS A 693 22.12 -10.03 9.58
N ALA A 694 21.43 -9.38 8.63
CA ALA A 694 21.60 -9.65 7.21
C ALA A 694 23.02 -9.28 6.71
N LEU A 695 23.59 -8.17 7.18
CA LEU A 695 25.00 -7.83 6.95
C LEU A 695 25.95 -8.85 7.61
N GLY A 696 25.55 -9.41 8.75
CA GLY A 696 26.23 -10.55 9.37
C GLY A 696 26.26 -11.80 8.48
N VAL A 697 25.16 -12.13 7.81
CA VAL A 697 25.09 -13.22 6.81
C VAL A 697 25.98 -12.91 5.61
N LEU A 698 25.97 -11.67 5.12
CA LEU A 698 26.84 -11.22 4.03
C LEU A 698 28.32 -11.38 4.41
N ASN A 699 28.70 -10.97 5.61
CA ASN A 699 30.05 -11.15 6.14
C ASN A 699 30.47 -12.63 6.18
N ASP A 700 29.58 -13.51 6.63
CA ASP A 700 29.86 -14.94 6.67
C ASP A 700 30.05 -15.52 5.27
N LEU A 701 29.23 -15.08 4.31
CA LEU A 701 29.33 -15.49 2.92
C LEU A 701 30.68 -15.07 2.32
N VAL A 702 31.08 -13.81 2.49
CA VAL A 702 32.41 -13.30 2.07
C VAL A 702 33.53 -14.16 2.66
N THR A 703 33.45 -14.46 3.95
CA THR A 703 34.46 -15.27 4.66
C THR A 703 34.55 -16.70 4.10
N LEU A 704 33.41 -17.34 3.86
CA LEU A 704 33.37 -18.71 3.32
C LEU A 704 33.90 -18.76 1.88
N GLU A 705 33.57 -17.77 1.05
CA GLU A 705 34.08 -17.69 -0.32
C GLU A 705 35.59 -17.45 -0.36
N GLN A 706 36.12 -16.55 0.47
CA GLN A 706 37.55 -16.32 0.60
C GLN A 706 38.28 -17.60 1.05
N GLY A 707 37.72 -18.33 2.02
CA GLY A 707 38.23 -19.62 2.47
C GLY A 707 38.28 -20.66 1.34
N ARG A 708 37.22 -20.76 0.52
CA ARG A 708 37.19 -21.62 -0.67
C ARG A 708 38.27 -21.25 -1.68
N LYS A 709 38.43 -19.96 -2.00
CA LYS A 709 39.45 -19.46 -2.93
C LYS A 709 40.87 -19.82 -2.45
N GLN A 710 41.15 -19.68 -1.15
CA GLN A 710 42.45 -20.05 -0.56
C GLN A 710 42.70 -21.57 -0.60
N ALA A 711 41.68 -22.38 -0.32
CA ALA A 711 41.80 -23.84 -0.39
C ALA A 711 42.05 -24.34 -1.83
N ALA A 712 41.41 -23.73 -2.83
CA ALA A 712 41.62 -24.04 -4.24
C ALA A 712 43.06 -23.67 -4.70
N GLN A 713 43.57 -22.51 -4.27
CA GLN A 713 44.95 -22.09 -4.56
C GLN A 713 45.99 -23.04 -3.96
N ARG A 714 45.74 -23.58 -2.76
CA ARG A 714 46.64 -24.54 -2.09
C ARG A 714 46.65 -25.94 -2.75
N THR A 715 45.56 -26.33 -3.42
CA THR A 715 45.40 -27.66 -4.03
C THR A 715 45.79 -27.72 -5.50
N GLY A 716 46.13 -26.60 -6.13
CA GLY A 716 46.56 -26.54 -7.54
C GLY A 716 45.46 -26.83 -8.56
N ALA A 717 44.19 -26.91 -8.13
CA ALA A 717 43.07 -27.13 -9.01
C ALA A 717 42.75 -25.85 -9.79
N ARG A 718 43.13 -25.80 -11.08
CA ARG A 718 42.61 -24.79 -12.02
C ARG A 718 41.18 -25.15 -12.39
N PHE A 719 40.22 -24.30 -12.06
CA PHE A 719 38.92 -24.32 -12.72
C PHE A 719 39.09 -23.70 -14.11
N ALA A 720 38.70 -24.44 -15.15
CA ALA A 720 38.57 -23.93 -16.50
C ALA A 720 37.36 -22.97 -16.56
N PRO A 721 37.42 -21.92 -17.40
CA PRO A 721 36.45 -20.83 -17.43
C PRO A 721 35.02 -21.26 -17.73
#